data_AF-S9R5T3-F1
#
_entry.id   AF-S9R5T3-F1
#
_cell.length_a   1.000
_cell.length_b   1.000
_cell.length_c   1.000
_cell.angle_alpha   90.00
_cell.angle_beta   90.00
_cell.angle_gamma   90.00
#
_symmetry.space_group_name_H-M   'P 1'
#
loop_
_entity.id
_entity.type
_entity.pdbx_description
1 polymer ?
#
loop_
_entity_poly.entity_id
_entity_poly.type
_entity_poly.pdbx_seq_one_letter_code
_entity_poly.pdbx_strand_id
1 'polypeptide(L)'
;MILHYAHLCAVAGGVEAFCIGTEMRGLTTVMGAAGFPAVDRLRQLAAEVKAILPQATITYAADWTEYHGHQPPGTEDKHFHLDPLWADPAIGAVAIDNYMPLSDWREGEDHADAHWGSIHNLDYLTANVAGGEGHDWFYPSDEARAAQRRVPITDEAEQEPWVWRVKDLRGWWENEHRNRIGGIRQSTPTPWVPRSKPIWFTEIGCAAIDKGTNEPNKFLDPKSSESALPRHSSGLRDDLIQINYFRAIYRHFADPAANPVSDVYGGRMVDMDMAHAWAWDARPWPHFPLDRDRWADGANHARGHWLNGRASARPLASVVRAICRDSGLPDVDVSGLHGVVRGLVLSDTGTAREALQPLMLAHGFDAVEREGRLCFRSRRGLAAVPKLDPDRLALTEADAPALERCRAPQAELAGRVHLTFLDAERDHAAAAAEAVLADDPLPALSRSELPLVLLREEGQAIAERWLAESRLARDTARFALPPSLSYLGAGDLVRLDGALWRIDRTEDRGLLSVEATRVEPALWRPFEGAADGAPPPPAAPPVGVEALFLDLPLMTGEERPHAPHVAFASARWTRPVVLMASDGDADYAPVLTARRAAVVGTTLTPLPAARPGLWDRGPALRVELLRGTLSSASPARVLAGANLAAIGPGTAEPWELFQFAEAELVAPNIYELRLRLRGQAGTDGIMPRDWPAGSRFVLIDEAVMQWDFPPSLREVLRHYRWGPQGQLPSDPSWGHRAIAFRGIGLRPWAVAHLRLTAVPDGGLRLSWIRRTRIDGDSWTPPEVPMGEDREAYLVRVMREGVLLREATVTTPAWIWTAAMQAADGAAEGPGPVVLSVAQLSDRFGPGPFRSVEVRP
;
A
#
# COMPACT_ATOMS: atom_id res chain seq x y z
N MET A 1 10.86 26.65 16.23
CA MET A 1 10.54 25.39 15.54
C MET A 1 9.51 25.60 14.43
N ILE A 2 8.35 26.24 14.69
CA ILE A 2 7.31 26.49 13.68
C ILE A 2 7.83 27.25 12.43
N LEU A 3 8.52 28.39 12.61
CA LEU A 3 9.09 29.14 11.48
C LEU A 3 10.09 28.32 10.64
N HIS A 4 10.82 27.40 11.27
CA HIS A 4 11.72 26.50 10.54
C HIS A 4 10.94 25.59 9.59
N TYR A 5 9.84 25.00 10.06
CA TYR A 5 8.96 24.19 9.20
C TYR A 5 8.29 25.03 8.10
N ALA A 6 7.89 26.27 8.39
CA ALA A 6 7.35 27.16 7.36
C ALA A 6 8.37 27.42 6.24
N HIS A 7 9.64 27.66 6.59
CA HIS A 7 10.72 27.80 5.59
C HIS A 7 11.00 26.50 4.83
N LEU A 8 10.95 25.33 5.49
CA LEU A 8 11.07 24.04 4.80
C LEU A 8 9.97 23.84 3.77
N CYS A 9 8.72 24.14 4.11
CA CYS A 9 7.60 24.12 3.17
C CYS A 9 7.84 25.08 1.99
N ALA A 10 8.33 26.29 2.25
CA ALA A 10 8.64 27.25 1.20
C ALA A 10 9.73 26.73 0.24
N VAL A 11 10.79 26.12 0.76
CA VAL A 11 11.85 25.49 -0.06
C VAL A 11 11.33 24.29 -0.85
N ALA A 12 10.37 23.55 -0.31
CA ALA A 12 9.72 22.40 -0.99
C ALA A 12 8.70 22.80 -2.07
N GLY A 13 8.47 24.10 -2.31
CA GLY A 13 7.52 24.61 -3.32
C GLY A 13 6.19 25.10 -2.76
N GLY A 14 6.02 25.12 -1.43
CA GLY A 14 4.81 25.56 -0.74
C GLY A 14 3.91 24.41 -0.28
N VAL A 15 2.85 24.76 0.44
CA VAL A 15 1.79 23.86 0.93
C VAL A 15 0.44 24.59 0.86
N GLU A 16 -0.65 23.85 0.81
CA GLU A 16 -2.02 24.42 0.75
C GLU A 16 -2.45 24.99 2.11
N ALA A 17 -2.09 24.32 3.20
CA ALA A 17 -2.42 24.72 4.56
C ALA A 17 -1.25 24.52 5.53
N PHE A 18 -1.23 25.29 6.61
CA PHE A 18 -0.21 25.19 7.64
C PHE A 18 -0.77 25.49 9.04
N CYS A 19 -0.56 24.57 9.98
CA CYS A 19 -1.01 24.70 11.36
C CYS A 19 0.11 25.26 12.26
N ILE A 20 -0.14 26.36 12.98
CA ILE A 20 0.86 27.04 13.81
C ILE A 20 0.99 26.46 15.23
N GLY A 21 0.09 25.55 15.60
CA GLY A 21 0.06 24.85 16.89
C GLY A 21 -1.23 24.03 17.03
N THR A 22 -1.22 23.04 17.93
CA THR A 22 -2.35 22.16 18.23
C THR A 22 -2.49 22.00 19.75
N GLU A 23 -3.73 21.99 20.26
CA GLU A 23 -4.13 21.67 21.64
C GLU A 23 -3.33 22.34 22.78
N MET A 24 -2.88 23.58 22.58
CA MET A 24 -2.09 24.33 23.55
C MET A 24 -2.93 24.96 24.67
N ARG A 25 -3.98 24.27 25.13
CA ARG A 25 -4.94 24.72 26.16
C ARG A 25 -4.29 25.32 27.39
N GLY A 26 -3.25 24.66 27.89
CA GLY A 26 -2.50 25.10 29.07
C GLY A 26 -1.75 26.42 28.88
N LEU A 27 -1.57 26.88 27.63
CA LEU A 27 -0.98 28.17 27.29
C LEU A 27 -2.05 29.19 26.89
N THR A 28 -2.99 28.82 26.01
CA THR A 28 -4.03 29.70 25.47
C THR A 28 -4.95 30.26 26.56
N THR A 29 -5.20 29.48 27.61
CA THR A 29 -6.08 29.87 28.73
C THR A 29 -5.38 30.66 29.83
N VAL A 30 -4.05 30.85 29.77
CA VAL A 30 -3.33 31.66 30.77
C VAL A 30 -3.73 33.12 30.65
N MET A 31 -4.38 33.64 31.68
CA MET A 31 -4.84 35.02 31.75
C MET A 31 -3.86 35.88 32.56
N GLY A 32 -3.32 36.92 31.93
CA GLY A 32 -2.54 37.98 32.58
C GLY A 32 -3.35 39.27 32.74
N ALA A 33 -2.72 40.31 33.32
CA ALA A 33 -3.37 41.60 33.57
C ALA A 33 -3.87 42.31 32.29
N ALA A 34 -3.32 41.97 31.13
CA ALA A 34 -3.66 42.55 29.82
C ALA A 34 -4.46 41.61 28.90
N GLY A 35 -4.94 40.46 29.41
CA GLY A 35 -5.65 39.45 28.62
C GLY A 35 -4.85 38.15 28.45
N PHE A 36 -4.87 37.56 27.26
CA PHE A 36 -4.32 36.22 26.99
C PHE A 36 -3.01 36.29 26.17
N PRO A 37 -1.83 36.39 26.81
CA PRO A 37 -0.56 36.64 26.13
C PRO A 37 -0.16 35.56 25.12
N ALA A 38 -0.53 34.29 25.35
CA ALA A 38 -0.25 33.22 24.39
C ALA A 38 -1.02 33.43 23.08
N VAL A 39 -2.25 33.92 23.14
CA VAL A 39 -3.07 34.22 21.95
C VAL A 39 -2.45 35.35 21.14
N ASP A 40 -1.94 36.40 21.80
CA ASP A 40 -1.21 37.47 21.12
C ASP A 40 0.06 36.97 20.41
N ARG A 41 0.78 36.02 21.03
CA ARG A 41 1.95 35.40 20.41
C ARG A 41 1.60 34.47 19.25
N LEU A 42 0.48 33.75 19.32
CA LEU A 42 -0.03 32.95 18.20
C LEU A 42 -0.41 33.83 17.01
N ARG A 43 -1.02 35.00 17.24
CA ARG A 43 -1.31 35.98 16.18
C ARG A 43 -0.05 36.51 15.52
N GLN A 44 0.95 36.87 16.33
CA GLN A 44 2.26 37.27 15.80
C GLN A 44 2.88 36.15 14.94
N LEU A 45 2.87 34.91 15.45
CA LEU A 45 3.40 33.76 14.73
C LEU A 45 2.63 33.49 13.42
N ALA A 46 1.30 33.64 13.43
CA ALA A 46 0.47 33.51 12.23
C ALA A 46 0.88 34.52 11.15
N ALA A 47 1.11 35.78 11.52
CA ALA A 47 1.58 36.82 10.61
C ALA A 47 2.98 36.52 10.04
N GLU A 48 3.91 36.05 10.89
CA GLU A 48 5.26 35.65 10.47
C GLU A 48 5.23 34.46 9.50
N VAL A 49 4.41 33.43 9.78
CA VAL A 49 4.23 32.28 8.88
C VAL A 49 3.56 32.71 7.58
N LYS A 50 2.55 33.58 7.62
CA LYS A 50 1.87 34.10 6.42
C LYS A 50 2.81 34.89 5.52
N ALA A 51 3.81 35.58 6.08
CA ALA A 51 4.85 36.24 5.30
C ALA A 51 5.77 35.26 4.57
N ILE A 52 6.03 34.08 5.16
CA ILE A 52 6.85 33.02 4.56
C ILE A 52 6.05 32.20 3.52
N LEU A 53 4.78 31.91 3.82
CA LEU A 53 3.87 31.10 3.02
C LEU A 53 2.62 31.92 2.64
N PRO A 54 2.73 32.89 1.72
CA PRO A 54 1.65 33.84 1.42
C PRO A 54 0.39 33.16 0.87
N GLN A 55 0.55 32.06 0.12
CA GLN A 55 -0.56 31.34 -0.50
C GLN A 55 -1.20 30.30 0.43
N ALA A 56 -0.52 29.86 1.49
CA ALA A 56 -1.05 28.84 2.38
C ALA A 56 -2.16 29.40 3.28
N THR A 57 -3.18 28.58 3.54
CA THR A 57 -4.15 28.85 4.59
C THR A 57 -3.53 28.54 5.95
N ILE A 58 -3.41 29.56 6.80
CA ILE A 58 -2.81 29.40 8.13
C ILE A 58 -3.93 29.20 9.15
N THR A 59 -3.73 28.29 10.10
CA THR A 59 -4.68 28.04 11.19
C THR A 59 -3.99 27.58 12.47
N TYR A 60 -4.75 27.50 13.56
CA TYR A 60 -4.38 26.89 14.84
C TYR A 60 -5.41 25.78 15.13
N ALA A 61 -4.96 24.57 15.44
CA ALA A 61 -5.82 23.44 15.75
C ALA A 61 -6.21 23.48 17.23
N ALA A 62 -7.38 24.03 17.52
CA ALA A 62 -7.86 24.13 18.89
C ALA A 62 -8.40 22.78 19.38
N ASP A 63 -8.11 22.42 20.62
CA ASP A 63 -8.81 21.30 21.27
C ASP A 63 -10.33 21.57 21.29
N TRP A 64 -11.14 20.51 21.12
CA TRP A 64 -12.60 20.62 21.11
C TRP A 64 -13.20 21.27 22.37
N THR A 65 -12.49 21.31 23.49
CA THR A 65 -12.94 21.98 24.71
C THR A 65 -12.52 23.46 24.82
N GLU A 66 -11.59 23.95 23.99
CA GLU A 66 -11.09 25.34 24.08
C GLU A 66 -11.63 26.28 23.00
N TYR A 67 -11.92 25.77 21.79
CA TYR A 67 -12.24 26.61 20.62
C TYR A 67 -13.38 27.62 20.89
N HIS A 68 -14.40 27.17 21.63
CA HIS A 68 -15.63 27.91 21.92
C HIS A 68 -15.53 28.94 23.08
N GLY A 69 -14.35 29.11 23.68
CA GLY A 69 -14.12 30.03 24.79
C GLY A 69 -13.79 29.36 26.13
N HIS A 70 -13.16 30.14 27.02
CA HIS A 70 -12.62 29.71 28.30
C HIS A 70 -13.50 30.16 29.47
N GLN A 71 -13.70 29.26 30.44
CA GLN A 71 -14.42 29.49 31.68
C GLN A 71 -13.45 29.23 32.85
N PRO A 72 -12.89 30.29 33.48
CA PRO A 72 -12.00 30.13 34.62
C PRO A 72 -12.70 29.37 35.78
N PRO A 73 -12.08 28.32 36.35
CA PRO A 73 -12.69 27.55 37.42
C PRO A 73 -13.09 28.44 38.62
N GLY A 74 -14.32 28.24 39.12
CA GLY A 74 -14.83 28.98 40.27
C GLY A 74 -15.36 30.39 39.96
N THR A 75 -15.50 30.75 38.68
CA THR A 75 -16.10 32.01 38.23
C THR A 75 -17.34 31.75 37.39
N GLU A 76 -18.15 32.79 37.18
CA GLU A 76 -19.24 32.81 36.20
C GLU A 76 -18.79 33.45 34.87
N ASP A 77 -17.47 33.51 34.64
CA ASP A 77 -16.90 34.17 33.49
C ASP A 77 -16.92 33.24 32.26
N LYS A 78 -17.19 33.84 31.09
CA LYS A 78 -17.00 33.21 29.78
C LYS A 78 -16.24 34.18 28.90
N HIS A 79 -14.99 33.82 28.60
CA HIS A 79 -14.12 34.58 27.71
C HIS A 79 -14.00 33.88 26.37
N PHE A 80 -14.38 34.56 25.29
CA PHE A 80 -14.05 34.13 23.94
C PHE A 80 -12.58 34.48 23.60
N HIS A 81 -11.68 33.90 24.38
CA HIS A 81 -10.26 34.23 24.44
C HIS A 81 -9.51 34.02 23.12
N LEU A 82 -9.98 33.12 22.25
CA LEU A 82 -9.37 32.85 20.94
C LEU A 82 -9.94 33.73 19.82
N ASP A 83 -11.02 34.49 20.04
CA ASP A 83 -11.60 35.36 19.00
C ASP A 83 -10.61 36.36 18.39
N PRO A 84 -9.66 36.96 19.14
CA PRO A 84 -8.62 37.79 18.53
C PRO A 84 -7.76 37.03 17.50
N LEU A 85 -7.51 35.74 17.71
CA LEU A 85 -6.79 34.88 16.77
C LEU A 85 -7.72 34.48 15.61
N TRP A 86 -8.95 34.06 15.90
CA TRP A 86 -9.93 33.69 14.87
C TRP A 86 -10.33 34.86 13.97
N ALA A 87 -10.31 36.10 14.46
CA ALA A 87 -10.56 37.29 13.66
C ALA A 87 -9.32 37.76 12.88
N ASP A 88 -8.13 37.29 13.22
CA ASP A 88 -6.87 37.76 12.63
C ASP A 88 -6.83 37.45 11.12
N PRO A 89 -6.50 38.41 10.23
CA PRO A 89 -6.50 38.19 8.78
C PRO A 89 -5.44 37.17 8.32
N ALA A 90 -4.43 36.87 9.14
CA ALA A 90 -3.48 35.81 8.82
C ALA A 90 -4.11 34.40 8.92
N ILE A 91 -5.13 34.23 9.77
CA ILE A 91 -5.83 32.95 9.98
C ILE A 91 -6.93 32.79 8.93
N GLY A 92 -6.97 31.68 8.21
CA GLY A 92 -7.96 31.45 7.16
C GLY A 92 -9.13 30.53 7.55
N ALA A 93 -9.01 29.76 8.63
CA ALA A 93 -10.05 28.85 9.11
C ALA A 93 -10.02 28.72 10.64
N VAL A 94 -11.12 28.29 11.24
CA VAL A 94 -11.20 27.88 12.65
C VAL A 94 -10.97 26.37 12.69
N ALA A 95 -9.78 25.92 13.05
CA ALA A 95 -9.48 24.49 13.11
C ALA A 95 -9.75 23.92 14.51
N ILE A 96 -10.35 22.73 14.54
CA ILE A 96 -10.73 22.02 15.76
C ILE A 96 -10.28 20.57 15.69
N ASP A 97 -9.61 20.10 16.74
CA ASP A 97 -9.37 18.67 17.01
C ASP A 97 -10.63 18.11 17.70
N ASN A 98 -11.58 17.66 16.88
CA ASN A 98 -12.97 17.39 17.25
C ASN A 98 -13.18 15.98 17.80
N TYR A 99 -13.00 15.85 19.11
CA TYR A 99 -13.25 14.63 19.87
C TYR A 99 -14.50 14.70 20.77
N MET A 100 -15.51 15.47 20.37
CA MET A 100 -16.75 15.60 21.13
C MET A 100 -17.50 14.25 21.27
N PRO A 101 -17.98 13.88 22.47
CA PRO A 101 -18.69 12.62 22.69
C PRO A 101 -19.91 12.44 21.80
N LEU A 102 -20.09 11.25 21.23
CA LEU A 102 -21.29 10.88 20.45
C LEU A 102 -22.22 9.91 21.19
N SER A 103 -21.89 9.55 22.44
CA SER A 103 -22.73 8.66 23.26
C SER A 103 -22.49 8.84 24.76
N ASP A 104 -23.43 8.35 25.57
CA ASP A 104 -23.34 8.13 27.03
C ASP A 104 -23.85 6.71 27.35
N TRP A 105 -23.42 5.75 26.53
CA TRP A 105 -23.90 4.38 26.55
C TRP A 105 -23.34 3.59 27.74
N ARG A 106 -24.14 2.68 28.30
CA ARG A 106 -23.79 1.83 29.45
C ARG A 106 -24.23 0.39 29.19
N GLU A 107 -23.70 -0.53 29.98
CA GLU A 107 -24.19 -1.91 29.95
C GLU A 107 -25.61 -2.01 30.56
N GLY A 108 -26.40 -2.97 30.08
CA GLY A 108 -27.75 -3.25 30.56
C GLY A 108 -28.86 -2.49 29.84
N GLU A 109 -30.07 -2.56 30.39
CA GLU A 109 -31.29 -1.96 29.79
C GLU A 109 -31.83 -0.77 30.63
N ASP A 110 -31.30 -0.53 31.83
CA ASP A 110 -31.82 0.47 32.77
C ASP A 110 -31.19 1.87 32.60
N HIS A 111 -30.33 2.04 31.60
CA HIS A 111 -29.66 3.32 31.34
C HIS A 111 -30.51 4.25 30.45
N ALA A 112 -30.31 5.56 30.56
CA ALA A 112 -31.14 6.59 29.93
C ALA A 112 -31.24 6.47 28.39
N ASP A 113 -30.21 5.90 27.76
CA ASP A 113 -30.13 5.74 26.30
C ASP A 113 -30.54 4.34 25.80
N ALA A 114 -30.98 3.44 26.68
CA ALA A 114 -31.27 2.04 26.33
C ALA A 114 -32.35 1.89 25.25
N HIS A 115 -33.27 2.86 25.16
CA HIS A 115 -34.33 2.92 24.15
C HIS A 115 -33.83 2.96 22.70
N TRP A 116 -32.56 3.36 22.46
CA TRP A 116 -31.95 3.29 21.13
C TRP A 116 -31.57 1.86 20.70
N GLY A 117 -31.59 0.90 21.63
CA GLY A 117 -31.36 -0.52 21.41
C GLY A 117 -29.91 -0.94 21.15
N SER A 118 -29.03 0.00 20.78
CA SER A 118 -27.61 -0.27 20.59
C SER A 118 -26.76 0.99 20.57
N ILE A 119 -25.54 0.89 21.11
CA ILE A 119 -24.50 1.89 20.87
C ILE A 119 -24.14 2.03 19.37
N HIS A 120 -24.26 0.95 18.60
CA HIS A 120 -23.99 0.96 17.17
C HIS A 120 -25.14 1.51 16.33
N ASN A 121 -26.22 1.98 16.96
CA ASN A 121 -27.32 2.61 16.24
C ASN A 121 -26.80 3.91 15.61
N LEU A 122 -26.79 3.97 14.28
CA LEU A 122 -26.24 5.12 13.56
C LEU A 122 -27.08 6.38 13.80
N ASP A 123 -28.39 6.27 13.97
CA ASP A 123 -29.26 7.42 14.25
C ASP A 123 -28.98 7.98 15.65
N TYR A 124 -28.72 7.12 16.64
CA TYR A 124 -28.28 7.55 17.98
C TYR A 124 -26.99 8.38 17.91
N LEU A 125 -25.95 7.84 17.25
CA LEU A 125 -24.67 8.54 17.15
C LEU A 125 -24.79 9.84 16.32
N THR A 126 -25.60 9.84 15.26
CA THR A 126 -25.82 11.02 14.41
C THR A 126 -26.58 12.12 15.16
N ALA A 127 -27.59 11.76 15.95
CA ALA A 127 -28.36 12.70 16.78
C ALA A 127 -27.48 13.36 17.85
N ASN A 128 -26.43 12.67 18.30
CA ASN A 128 -25.45 13.20 19.24
C ASN A 128 -24.31 13.98 18.56
N VAL A 129 -24.27 14.23 17.26
CA VAL A 129 -23.21 15.10 16.69
C VAL A 129 -23.38 16.55 17.17
N ALA A 130 -24.61 17.07 17.08
CA ALA A 130 -25.02 18.37 17.62
C ALA A 130 -26.15 18.19 18.66
N GLY A 131 -25.92 17.30 19.62
CA GLY A 131 -26.88 16.90 20.66
C GLY A 131 -26.20 16.19 21.83
N GLY A 132 -26.93 15.79 22.86
CA GLY A 132 -26.40 15.03 24.00
C GLY A 132 -25.48 15.83 24.94
N GLU A 133 -24.48 15.17 25.52
CA GLU A 133 -23.54 15.79 26.45
C GLU A 133 -22.77 16.93 25.78
N GLY A 134 -22.78 18.13 26.37
CA GLY A 134 -22.12 19.32 25.82
C GLY A 134 -22.95 20.10 24.80
N HIS A 135 -24.18 19.66 24.51
CA HIS A 135 -25.18 20.41 23.74
C HIS A 135 -26.50 20.54 24.50
N ASP A 136 -27.17 19.42 24.74
CA ASP A 136 -28.49 19.40 25.37
C ASP A 136 -28.36 19.46 26.89
N TRP A 137 -27.34 18.80 27.44
CA TRP A 137 -27.14 18.65 28.87
C TRP A 137 -25.67 18.45 29.24
N PHE A 138 -25.36 18.58 30.54
CA PHE A 138 -24.06 18.24 31.13
C PHE A 138 -24.24 17.53 32.48
N TYR A 139 -23.15 17.04 33.04
CA TYR A 139 -23.12 16.50 34.41
C TYR A 139 -22.39 17.46 35.36
N PRO A 140 -23.03 17.94 36.44
CA PRO A 140 -22.40 18.87 37.38
C PRO A 140 -21.39 18.19 38.32
N SER A 141 -21.43 16.86 38.44
CA SER A 141 -20.51 16.08 39.28
C SER A 141 -20.38 14.64 38.80
N ASP A 142 -19.39 13.92 39.33
CA ASP A 142 -19.19 12.50 39.05
C ASP A 142 -20.34 11.64 39.59
N GLU A 143 -20.95 12.00 40.72
CA GLU A 143 -22.13 11.29 41.23
C GLU A 143 -23.35 11.50 40.33
N ALA A 144 -23.52 12.70 39.77
CA ALA A 144 -24.57 12.97 38.80
C ALA A 144 -24.35 12.14 37.52
N ARG A 145 -23.11 12.06 37.05
CA ARG A 145 -22.73 11.20 35.92
C ARG A 145 -23.00 9.72 36.22
N ALA A 146 -22.59 9.21 37.38
CA ALA A 146 -22.80 7.81 37.75
C ALA A 146 -24.30 7.41 37.72
N ALA A 147 -25.18 8.33 38.12
CA ALA A 147 -26.63 8.12 38.13
C ALA A 147 -27.37 8.61 36.88
N GLN A 148 -26.67 9.08 35.84
CA GLN A 148 -27.25 9.74 34.66
C GLN A 148 -28.22 10.89 34.98
N ARG A 149 -27.94 11.67 36.04
CA ARG A 149 -28.66 12.91 36.37
C ARG A 149 -28.17 14.06 35.48
N ARG A 150 -28.71 14.11 34.26
CA ARG A 150 -28.42 15.11 33.22
C ARG A 150 -29.04 16.46 33.58
N VAL A 151 -28.27 17.55 33.49
CA VAL A 151 -28.75 18.92 33.69
C VAL A 151 -28.78 19.65 32.35
N PRO A 152 -29.93 20.21 31.92
CA PRO A 152 -30.02 20.95 30.66
C PRO A 152 -29.03 22.12 30.57
N ILE A 153 -28.47 22.37 29.39
CA ILE A 153 -27.65 23.57 29.13
C ILE A 153 -28.56 24.69 28.61
N THR A 154 -28.74 25.72 29.45
CA THR A 154 -29.62 26.87 29.21
C THR A 154 -28.92 28.20 29.49
N ASP A 155 -29.41 29.29 28.91
CA ASP A 155 -29.04 30.67 29.27
C ASP A 155 -30.33 31.49 29.41
N GLU A 156 -31.07 31.32 30.51
CA GLU A 156 -32.42 31.91 30.66
C GLU A 156 -32.40 33.44 30.63
N ALA A 157 -31.33 34.06 31.12
CA ALA A 157 -31.22 35.51 31.22
C ALA A 157 -31.10 36.18 29.85
N GLU A 158 -30.24 35.64 28.97
CA GLU A 158 -29.91 36.27 27.68
C GLU A 158 -30.45 35.49 26.48
N GLN A 159 -31.00 34.30 26.69
CA GLN A 159 -31.50 33.40 25.63
C GLN A 159 -30.42 32.99 24.61
N GLU A 160 -29.15 32.91 25.04
CA GLU A 160 -27.98 32.55 24.23
C GLU A 160 -27.35 31.20 24.69
N PRO A 161 -28.09 30.07 24.73
CA PRO A 161 -27.56 28.81 25.29
C PRO A 161 -26.33 28.28 24.53
N TRP A 162 -26.17 28.64 23.25
CA TRP A 162 -25.02 28.29 22.41
C TRP A 162 -23.67 28.70 23.01
N VAL A 163 -23.64 29.75 23.84
CA VAL A 163 -22.42 30.23 24.54
C VAL A 163 -21.83 29.15 25.45
N TRP A 164 -22.68 28.29 26.00
CA TRP A 164 -22.34 27.24 26.97
C TRP A 164 -22.26 25.85 26.33
N ARG A 165 -22.64 25.72 25.06
CA ARG A 165 -22.69 24.45 24.34
C ARG A 165 -21.44 24.25 23.51
N VAL A 166 -20.50 23.46 24.01
CA VAL A 166 -19.27 23.10 23.32
C VAL A 166 -19.49 22.35 21.99
N LYS A 167 -20.68 21.79 21.76
CA LYS A 167 -21.02 21.11 20.50
C LYS A 167 -21.87 21.94 19.55
N ASP A 168 -22.30 23.12 19.98
CA ASP A 168 -23.13 24.01 19.16
C ASP A 168 -22.24 24.83 18.21
N LEU A 169 -21.60 24.13 17.28
CA LEU A 169 -20.72 24.73 16.27
C LEU A 169 -21.46 25.78 15.44
N ARG A 170 -22.73 25.53 15.13
CA ARG A 170 -23.56 26.46 14.36
C ARG A 170 -23.90 27.71 15.15
N GLY A 171 -24.41 27.55 16.37
CA GLY A 171 -24.72 28.66 17.25
C GLY A 171 -23.48 29.53 17.53
N TRP A 172 -22.34 28.91 17.77
CA TRP A 172 -21.06 29.64 17.89
C TRP A 172 -20.71 30.38 16.60
N TRP A 173 -20.75 29.70 15.46
CA TRP A 173 -20.31 30.27 14.18
C TRP A 173 -21.20 31.40 13.64
N GLU A 174 -22.51 31.34 13.86
CA GLU A 174 -23.48 32.27 13.26
C GLU A 174 -23.83 33.49 14.13
N ASN A 175 -23.35 33.55 15.38
CA ASN A 175 -23.69 34.62 16.32
C ASN A 175 -22.50 35.55 16.64
N GLU A 176 -22.85 36.77 17.07
CA GLU A 176 -21.88 37.74 17.58
C GLU A 176 -21.43 37.33 18.98
N HIS A 177 -20.11 37.31 19.22
CA HIS A 177 -19.56 36.89 20.50
C HIS A 177 -19.43 38.06 21.47
N ARG A 178 -19.90 37.86 22.70
CA ARG A 178 -19.82 38.83 23.80
C ARG A 178 -19.44 38.11 25.08
N ASN A 179 -18.32 38.50 25.67
CA ASN A 179 -17.85 37.91 26.93
C ASN A 179 -18.92 37.99 28.03
N ARG A 180 -18.88 37.04 28.96
CA ARG A 180 -19.58 37.11 30.25
C ARG A 180 -18.54 37.40 31.33
N ILE A 181 -18.73 38.47 32.10
CA ILE A 181 -17.87 38.82 33.25
C ILE A 181 -18.76 38.87 34.49
N GLY A 182 -18.49 38.02 35.47
CA GLY A 182 -19.36 37.71 36.60
C GLY A 182 -20.76 37.29 36.13
N GLY A 183 -20.85 36.48 35.06
CA GLY A 183 -22.11 36.10 34.43
C GLY A 183 -22.76 37.18 33.56
N ILE A 184 -22.27 38.42 33.56
CA ILE A 184 -22.91 39.56 32.88
C ILE A 184 -22.41 39.70 31.44
N ARG A 185 -23.35 39.71 30.49
CA ARG A 185 -23.12 39.96 29.05
C ARG A 185 -22.54 41.35 28.81
N GLN A 186 -21.36 41.39 28.19
CA GLN A 186 -20.71 42.66 27.86
C GLN A 186 -21.37 43.36 26.65
N SER A 187 -21.44 44.69 26.72
CA SER A 187 -22.04 45.54 25.68
C SER A 187 -21.16 45.69 24.43
N THR A 188 -19.88 45.39 24.52
CA THR A 188 -18.94 45.39 23.39
C THR A 188 -18.73 43.95 22.92
N PRO A 189 -18.95 43.65 21.63
CA PRO A 189 -18.63 42.36 21.05
C PRO A 189 -17.11 42.14 20.97
N THR A 190 -16.69 40.89 20.87
CA THR A 190 -15.31 40.55 20.54
C THR A 190 -15.03 40.85 19.06
N PRO A 191 -13.77 40.72 18.60
CA PRO A 191 -13.44 40.89 17.19
C PRO A 191 -14.02 39.83 16.24
N TRP A 192 -14.66 38.77 16.73
CA TRP A 192 -15.24 37.73 15.88
C TRP A 192 -16.36 38.31 15.00
N VAL A 193 -16.31 37.98 13.71
CA VAL A 193 -17.37 38.31 12.75
C VAL A 193 -18.15 37.04 12.45
N PRO A 194 -19.48 37.01 12.67
CA PRO A 194 -20.30 35.85 12.38
C PRO A 194 -20.09 35.35 10.95
N ARG A 195 -19.99 34.03 10.81
CA ARG A 195 -19.86 33.34 9.51
C ARG A 195 -18.63 33.69 8.67
N SER A 196 -17.66 34.39 9.25
CA SER A 196 -16.54 34.97 8.49
C SER A 196 -15.52 33.96 7.99
N LYS A 197 -15.40 32.79 8.65
CA LYS A 197 -14.42 31.75 8.31
C LYS A 197 -15.04 30.35 8.38
N PRO A 198 -14.60 29.39 7.57
CA PRO A 198 -15.00 28.00 7.71
C PRO A 198 -14.38 27.36 8.96
N ILE A 199 -15.04 26.32 9.46
CA ILE A 199 -14.54 25.41 10.47
C ILE A 199 -13.89 24.22 9.76
N TRP A 200 -12.68 23.90 10.19
CA TRP A 200 -11.96 22.69 9.76
C TRP A 200 -11.88 21.71 10.92
N PHE A 201 -11.96 20.42 10.62
CA PHE A 201 -11.64 19.39 11.59
C PHE A 201 -10.24 18.87 11.32
N THR A 202 -9.26 19.43 12.03
CA THR A 202 -7.85 19.00 11.93
C THR A 202 -7.63 17.61 12.48
N GLU A 203 -8.48 17.19 13.41
CA GLU A 203 -8.62 15.80 13.83
C GLU A 203 -10.10 15.45 14.05
N ILE A 204 -10.51 14.30 13.52
CA ILE A 204 -11.72 13.56 13.93
C ILE A 204 -11.33 12.11 14.09
N GLY A 205 -11.76 11.47 15.17
CA GLY A 205 -11.46 10.07 15.35
C GLY A 205 -12.10 9.47 16.58
N CYS A 206 -12.19 8.14 16.56
CA CYS A 206 -12.62 7.32 17.67
C CYS A 206 -11.75 6.07 17.67
N ALA A 207 -11.23 5.69 18.83
CA ALA A 207 -10.50 4.44 18.99
C ALA A 207 -11.42 3.24 18.64
N ALA A 208 -10.84 2.18 18.05
CA ALA A 208 -11.53 0.93 17.76
C ALA A 208 -11.71 0.08 19.03
N ILE A 209 -12.42 0.63 20.02
CA ILE A 209 -12.61 0.06 21.35
C ILE A 209 -14.06 0.21 21.78
N ASP A 210 -14.57 -0.75 22.55
CA ASP A 210 -15.93 -0.76 23.09
C ASP A 210 -16.26 0.61 23.71
N LYS A 211 -17.40 1.18 23.32
CA LYS A 211 -17.85 2.52 23.74
C LYS A 211 -16.85 3.66 23.52
N GLY A 212 -15.98 3.55 22.51
CA GLY A 212 -15.06 4.63 22.11
C GLY A 212 -15.76 5.98 21.89
N THR A 213 -16.99 5.97 21.40
CA THR A 213 -17.79 7.19 21.18
C THR A 213 -18.22 7.91 22.46
N ASN A 214 -18.11 7.28 23.64
CA ASN A 214 -18.35 7.97 24.92
C ASN A 214 -17.26 9.01 25.22
N GLU A 215 -16.01 8.72 24.84
CA GLU A 215 -14.87 9.64 24.96
C GLU A 215 -13.93 9.44 23.76
N PRO A 216 -14.25 10.02 22.59
CA PRO A 216 -13.50 9.78 21.35
C PRO A 216 -12.01 10.16 21.42
N ASN A 217 -11.62 11.03 22.35
CA ASN A 217 -10.24 11.45 22.60
C ASN A 217 -9.40 10.37 23.31
N LYS A 218 -10.01 9.38 23.96
CA LYS A 218 -9.29 8.37 24.75
C LYS A 218 -8.79 7.23 23.87
N PHE A 219 -7.59 6.75 24.16
CA PHE A 219 -6.98 5.58 23.53
C PHE A 219 -6.01 4.90 24.49
N LEU A 220 -5.63 3.65 24.22
CA LEU A 220 -4.67 2.92 25.04
C LEU A 220 -3.26 3.09 24.46
N ASP A 221 -2.46 3.96 25.07
CA ASP A 221 -1.02 4.08 24.82
C ASP A 221 -0.30 4.44 26.11
N PRO A 222 0.49 3.52 26.73
CA PRO A 222 1.19 3.80 27.99
C PRO A 222 2.08 5.05 28.00
N LYS A 223 2.39 5.64 26.83
CA LYS A 223 3.19 6.87 26.69
C LYS A 223 2.35 8.14 26.55
N SER A 224 1.04 8.03 26.40
CA SER A 224 0.11 9.16 26.26
C SER A 224 -0.52 9.52 27.61
N SER A 225 -0.67 10.82 27.87
CA SER A 225 -1.48 11.33 28.98
C SER A 225 -2.96 11.05 28.83
N GLU A 226 -3.41 10.75 27.61
CA GLU A 226 -4.79 10.34 27.29
C GLU A 226 -5.02 8.83 27.42
N SER A 227 -4.06 8.09 27.97
CA SER A 227 -4.09 6.64 28.12
C SER A 227 -5.09 6.15 29.17
N ALA A 228 -6.37 6.11 28.81
CA ALA A 228 -7.44 5.55 29.63
C ALA A 228 -8.47 4.83 28.76
N LEU A 229 -9.25 3.95 29.38
CA LEU A 229 -10.44 3.41 28.76
C LEU A 229 -11.51 4.52 28.66
N PRO A 230 -12.27 4.59 27.55
CA PRO A 230 -13.48 5.40 27.52
C PRO A 230 -14.42 5.01 28.65
N ARG A 231 -15.19 5.97 29.16
CA ARG A 231 -16.22 5.75 30.19
C ARG A 231 -17.07 4.52 29.89
N HIS A 232 -17.17 3.63 30.89
CA HIS A 232 -17.96 2.39 30.84
C HIS A 232 -17.52 1.36 29.80
N SER A 233 -16.39 1.56 29.12
CA SER A 233 -15.82 0.60 28.18
C SER A 233 -15.37 -0.67 28.89
N SER A 234 -15.59 -1.82 28.25
CA SER A 234 -14.97 -3.10 28.61
C SER A 234 -13.51 -3.22 28.17
N GLY A 235 -13.04 -2.30 27.30
CA GLY A 235 -11.69 -2.32 26.73
C GLY A 235 -11.49 -3.29 25.57
N LEU A 236 -12.57 -3.94 25.12
CA LEU A 236 -12.56 -4.85 23.98
C LEU A 236 -12.45 -4.10 22.66
N ARG A 237 -11.87 -4.76 21.66
CA ARG A 237 -11.77 -4.23 20.31
C ARG A 237 -13.16 -4.11 19.69
N ASP A 238 -13.42 -2.97 19.07
CA ASP A 238 -14.66 -2.69 18.35
C ASP A 238 -14.38 -1.85 17.11
N ASP A 239 -14.24 -2.51 15.96
CA ASP A 239 -14.02 -1.81 14.69
C ASP A 239 -15.32 -1.16 14.16
N LEU A 240 -16.49 -1.67 14.55
CA LEU A 240 -17.76 -1.15 14.05
C LEU A 240 -18.10 0.21 14.66
N ILE A 241 -17.80 0.42 15.95
CA ILE A 241 -18.05 1.71 16.59
C ILE A 241 -17.19 2.81 15.98
N GLN A 242 -15.92 2.53 15.64
CA GLN A 242 -15.05 3.45 14.92
C GLN A 242 -15.62 3.79 13.54
N ILE A 243 -16.04 2.78 12.75
CA ILE A 243 -16.65 3.01 11.44
C ILE A 243 -17.92 3.87 11.58
N ASN A 244 -18.77 3.57 12.57
CA ASN A 244 -20.01 4.29 12.78
C ASN A 244 -19.80 5.72 13.31
N TYR A 245 -18.74 6.00 14.08
CA TYR A 245 -18.35 7.36 14.46
C TYR A 245 -18.14 8.23 13.21
N PHE A 246 -17.29 7.77 12.27
CA PHE A 246 -17.07 8.51 11.02
C PHE A 246 -18.36 8.64 10.22
N ARG A 247 -19.13 7.56 10.07
CA ARG A 247 -20.42 7.62 9.36
C ARG A 247 -21.40 8.62 10.00
N ALA A 248 -21.43 8.75 11.32
CA ALA A 248 -22.31 9.69 12.02
C ALA A 248 -21.92 11.14 11.74
N ILE A 249 -20.63 11.47 11.87
CA ILE A 249 -20.10 12.82 11.58
C ILE A 249 -20.38 13.21 10.12
N TYR A 250 -19.98 12.36 9.16
CA TYR A 250 -20.20 12.65 7.75
C TYR A 250 -21.68 12.70 7.37
N ARG A 251 -22.54 11.87 7.98
CA ARG A 251 -23.99 11.91 7.75
C ARG A 251 -24.61 13.20 8.28
N HIS A 252 -24.19 13.68 9.44
CA HIS A 252 -24.70 14.93 10.02
C HIS A 252 -24.37 16.13 9.14
N PHE A 253 -23.08 16.32 8.79
CA PHE A 253 -22.65 17.49 8.01
C PHE A 253 -22.96 17.41 6.52
N ALA A 254 -23.43 16.26 6.02
CA ALA A 254 -24.02 16.14 4.69
C ALA A 254 -25.42 16.78 4.60
N ASP A 255 -26.13 16.97 5.72
CA ASP A 255 -27.40 17.68 5.75
C ASP A 255 -27.18 19.20 5.63
N PRO A 256 -27.67 19.86 4.57
CA PRO A 256 -27.56 21.31 4.43
C PRO A 256 -28.17 22.11 5.57
N ALA A 257 -29.14 21.56 6.31
CA ALA A 257 -29.74 22.21 7.47
C ALA A 257 -28.79 22.22 8.69
N ALA A 258 -27.95 21.19 8.82
CA ALA A 258 -26.94 21.09 9.87
C ALA A 258 -25.63 21.82 9.49
N ASN A 259 -25.33 21.93 8.19
CA ASN A 259 -24.13 22.57 7.68
C ASN A 259 -24.47 23.73 6.71
N PRO A 260 -24.89 24.90 7.22
CA PRO A 260 -25.33 26.01 6.38
C PRO A 260 -24.19 26.62 5.54
N VAL A 261 -24.55 27.38 4.50
CA VAL A 261 -23.60 28.11 3.65
C VAL A 261 -23.40 29.53 4.19
N SER A 262 -22.15 29.99 4.24
CA SER A 262 -21.80 31.37 4.57
C SER A 262 -22.15 32.32 3.44
N ASP A 263 -22.81 33.43 3.79
CA ASP A 263 -23.00 34.58 2.92
C ASP A 263 -21.73 35.42 2.73
N VAL A 264 -20.68 35.19 3.53
CA VAL A 264 -19.40 35.92 3.47
C VAL A 264 -18.43 35.31 2.45
N TYR A 265 -18.21 33.99 2.50
CA TYR A 265 -17.25 33.30 1.65
C TYR A 265 -17.86 32.26 0.70
N GLY A 266 -19.18 32.04 0.75
CA GLY A 266 -19.92 31.16 -0.18
C GLY A 266 -19.74 29.65 0.03
N GLY A 267 -18.97 29.22 1.04
CA GLY A 267 -18.75 27.82 1.39
C GLY A 267 -19.57 27.35 2.60
N ARG A 268 -19.48 26.06 2.94
CA ARG A 268 -20.16 25.44 4.09
C ARG A 268 -19.49 25.84 5.41
N MET A 269 -20.29 25.94 6.48
CA MET A 269 -19.81 26.23 7.84
C MET A 269 -18.68 25.30 8.26
N VAL A 270 -18.89 23.99 8.15
CA VAL A 270 -17.85 22.98 8.30
C VAL A 270 -17.43 22.52 6.90
N ASP A 271 -16.15 22.69 6.60
CA ASP A 271 -15.56 22.22 5.36
C ASP A 271 -15.14 20.75 5.53
N MET A 272 -16.00 19.85 5.05
CA MET A 272 -15.78 18.40 5.19
C MET A 272 -14.66 17.88 4.29
N ASP A 273 -14.21 18.64 3.28
CA ASP A 273 -13.00 18.31 2.51
C ASP A 273 -11.74 18.54 3.37
N MET A 274 -11.85 19.37 4.42
CA MET A 274 -10.83 19.65 5.44
C MET A 274 -11.15 18.97 6.79
N ALA A 275 -11.77 17.79 6.74
CA ALA A 275 -12.00 16.93 7.90
C ALA A 275 -11.05 15.72 7.91
N HIS A 276 -10.00 15.80 8.71
CA HIS A 276 -8.90 14.83 8.71
C HIS A 276 -9.10 13.74 9.76
N ALA A 277 -9.11 12.49 9.32
CA ALA A 277 -9.27 11.35 10.21
C ALA A 277 -7.97 11.05 10.97
N TRP A 278 -8.04 11.04 12.31
CA TRP A 278 -6.99 10.55 13.17
C TRP A 278 -7.22 9.05 13.42
N ALA A 279 -6.31 8.13 13.10
CA ALA A 279 -5.02 8.35 12.44
C ALA A 279 -4.79 7.38 11.28
N TRP A 280 -4.16 7.84 10.21
CA TRP A 280 -3.60 6.98 9.16
C TRP A 280 -2.10 7.22 9.05
N ASP A 281 -1.32 6.16 9.15
CA ASP A 281 0.14 6.22 9.15
C ASP A 281 0.71 5.73 7.82
N ALA A 282 1.83 6.29 7.36
CA ALA A 282 2.54 5.83 6.16
C ALA A 282 3.16 4.42 6.29
N ARG A 283 3.26 3.87 7.51
CA ARG A 283 3.73 2.51 7.76
C ARG A 283 2.80 1.49 7.05
N PRO A 284 3.36 0.56 6.24
CA PRO A 284 2.55 -0.30 5.39
C PRO A 284 1.81 -1.36 6.20
N TRP A 285 0.52 -1.55 5.90
CA TRP A 285 -0.25 -2.71 6.37
C TRP A 285 0.16 -3.98 5.59
N PRO A 286 0.20 -5.19 6.20
CA PRO A 286 -0.01 -5.51 7.62
C PRO A 286 1.27 -5.42 8.44
N HIS A 287 2.39 -4.95 7.86
CA HIS A 287 3.65 -4.84 8.58
C HIS A 287 3.45 -4.02 9.84
N PHE A 288 2.93 -2.80 9.74
CA PHE A 288 2.35 -2.18 10.92
C PHE A 288 0.91 -2.71 11.02
N PRO A 289 0.53 -3.34 12.13
CA PRO A 289 1.17 -3.32 13.45
C PRO A 289 2.12 -4.48 13.82
N LEU A 290 2.30 -5.47 12.95
CA LEU A 290 2.89 -6.76 13.28
C LEU A 290 4.44 -6.84 13.39
N ASP A 291 5.22 -5.99 12.70
CA ASP A 291 6.70 -5.93 12.81
C ASP A 291 7.10 -5.17 14.09
N ARG A 292 6.88 -5.85 15.22
CA ARG A 292 7.13 -5.33 16.57
C ARG A 292 8.61 -5.20 16.91
N ASP A 293 9.50 -5.80 16.11
CA ASP A 293 10.95 -5.61 16.23
C ASP A 293 11.36 -4.20 15.77
N ARG A 294 10.64 -3.65 14.77
CA ARG A 294 10.86 -2.29 14.26
C ARG A 294 10.02 -1.24 14.96
N TRP A 295 8.78 -1.57 15.35
CA TRP A 295 7.81 -0.62 15.90
C TRP A 295 7.36 -0.99 17.31
N ALA A 296 7.59 -0.10 18.27
CA ALA A 296 7.27 -0.32 19.67
C ALA A 296 5.77 -0.20 20.00
N ASP A 297 4.99 0.46 19.16
CA ASP A 297 3.59 0.86 19.35
C ASP A 297 2.58 -0.05 18.63
N GLY A 298 3.03 -1.13 17.98
CA GLY A 298 2.14 -2.04 17.24
C GLY A 298 0.99 -2.61 18.06
N ALA A 299 1.20 -2.86 19.36
CA ALA A 299 0.15 -3.37 20.26
C ALA A 299 -1.03 -2.41 20.45
N ASN A 300 -0.83 -1.11 20.21
CA ASN A 300 -1.87 -0.09 20.37
C ASN A 300 -2.84 -0.06 19.18
N HIS A 301 -2.45 -0.58 18.00
CA HIS A 301 -3.28 -0.55 16.79
C HIS A 301 -4.64 -1.20 17.01
N ALA A 302 -4.66 -2.39 17.63
CA ALA A 302 -5.87 -3.19 17.83
C ALA A 302 -7.01 -2.43 18.53
N ARG A 303 -6.70 -1.42 19.36
CA ARG A 303 -7.67 -0.65 20.15
C ARG A 303 -7.45 0.87 20.08
N GLY A 304 -6.70 1.32 19.08
CA GLY A 304 -6.39 2.74 18.87
C GLY A 304 -7.12 3.32 17.67
N HIS A 305 -6.80 4.57 17.35
CA HIS A 305 -7.39 5.35 16.26
C HIS A 305 -6.93 4.93 14.85
N TRP A 306 -5.90 4.10 14.73
CA TRP A 306 -5.32 3.73 13.44
C TRP A 306 -6.33 3.12 12.47
N LEU A 307 -6.30 3.64 11.24
CA LEU A 307 -7.13 3.21 10.11
C LEU A 307 -6.39 2.25 9.16
N ASN A 308 -5.07 2.07 9.34
CA ASN A 308 -4.26 1.11 8.57
C ASN A 308 -4.89 -0.28 8.64
N GLY A 309 -5.23 -0.87 7.48
CA GLY A 309 -5.92 -2.17 7.39
C GLY A 309 -7.42 -2.16 7.70
N ARG A 310 -7.96 -1.05 8.23
CA ARG A 310 -9.39 -0.92 8.59
C ARG A 310 -10.19 -0.04 7.63
N ALA A 311 -9.56 0.95 7.01
CA ALA A 311 -10.22 1.94 6.15
C ALA A 311 -11.01 1.31 4.98
N SER A 312 -10.60 0.13 4.50
CA SER A 312 -11.28 -0.61 3.42
C SER A 312 -12.43 -1.50 3.90
N ALA A 313 -12.56 -1.72 5.21
CA ALA A 313 -13.60 -2.57 5.76
C ALA A 313 -14.99 -1.91 5.64
N ARG A 314 -16.03 -2.73 5.51
CA ARG A 314 -17.40 -2.26 5.33
C ARG A 314 -18.30 -2.69 6.48
N PRO A 315 -19.30 -1.87 6.89
CA PRO A 315 -20.36 -2.35 7.76
C PRO A 315 -21.09 -3.52 7.10
N LEU A 316 -21.37 -4.57 7.87
CA LEU A 316 -22.14 -5.74 7.45
C LEU A 316 -23.47 -5.35 6.80
N ALA A 317 -24.19 -4.40 7.40
CA ALA A 317 -25.43 -3.84 6.88
C ALA A 317 -25.28 -3.33 5.43
N SER A 318 -24.14 -2.70 5.10
CA SER A 318 -23.89 -2.17 3.76
C SER A 318 -23.61 -3.26 2.72
N VAL A 319 -22.98 -4.36 3.14
CA VAL A 319 -22.68 -5.51 2.27
C VAL A 319 -23.95 -6.29 1.98
N VAL A 320 -24.73 -6.60 3.02
CA VAL A 320 -26.04 -7.26 2.87
C VAL A 320 -26.98 -6.45 1.98
N ARG A 321 -27.07 -5.13 2.21
CA ARG A 321 -27.86 -4.23 1.36
C ARG A 321 -27.42 -4.27 -0.10
N ALA A 322 -26.11 -4.31 -0.36
CA ALA A 322 -25.58 -4.39 -1.73
C ALA A 322 -25.99 -5.71 -2.40
N ILE A 323 -25.82 -6.85 -1.72
CA ILE A 323 -26.22 -8.17 -2.24
C ILE A 323 -27.72 -8.20 -2.57
N CYS A 324 -28.58 -7.71 -1.66
CA CYS A 324 -30.02 -7.68 -1.89
C CYS A 324 -30.41 -6.76 -3.05
N ARG A 325 -29.84 -5.54 -3.11
CA ARG A 325 -30.07 -4.59 -4.20
C ARG A 325 -29.68 -5.19 -5.56
N ASP A 326 -28.50 -5.78 -5.64
CA ASP A 326 -27.97 -6.34 -6.89
C ASP A 326 -28.77 -7.59 -7.32
N SER A 327 -29.50 -8.20 -6.38
CA SER A 327 -30.44 -9.30 -6.62
C SER A 327 -31.88 -8.83 -6.90
N GLY A 328 -32.12 -7.52 -7.06
CA GLY A 328 -33.44 -6.96 -7.36
C GLY A 328 -34.34 -6.69 -6.14
N LEU A 329 -33.80 -6.75 -4.92
CA LEU A 329 -34.51 -6.46 -3.66
C LEU A 329 -33.89 -5.26 -2.93
N PRO A 330 -34.10 -4.01 -3.42
CA PRO A 330 -33.51 -2.83 -2.80
C PRO A 330 -34.17 -2.43 -1.47
N ASP A 331 -35.45 -2.78 -1.28
CA ASP A 331 -36.21 -2.43 -0.07
C ASP A 331 -36.05 -3.49 1.03
N VAL A 332 -34.89 -3.44 1.68
CA VAL A 332 -34.56 -4.27 2.84
C VAL A 332 -34.23 -3.42 4.06
N ASP A 333 -34.61 -3.92 5.23
CA ASP A 333 -34.21 -3.34 6.50
C ASP A 333 -32.96 -4.06 7.03
N VAL A 334 -31.88 -3.31 7.20
CA VAL A 334 -30.59 -3.78 7.76
C VAL A 334 -30.17 -2.91 8.94
N SER A 335 -31.09 -2.12 9.51
CA SER A 335 -30.81 -1.21 10.63
C SER A 335 -30.36 -1.96 11.89
N GLY A 336 -30.86 -3.18 12.08
CA GLY A 336 -30.48 -4.09 13.16
C GLY A 336 -29.26 -4.96 12.88
N LEU A 337 -28.52 -4.76 11.78
CA LEU A 337 -27.29 -5.50 11.49
C LEU A 337 -26.06 -4.79 12.02
N HIS A 338 -25.28 -5.54 12.80
CA HIS A 338 -24.06 -5.08 13.42
C HIS A 338 -22.94 -6.09 13.15
N GLY A 339 -21.89 -5.62 12.48
CA GLY A 339 -20.70 -6.37 12.17
C GLY A 339 -19.84 -5.63 11.16
N VAL A 340 -18.60 -6.08 11.00
CA VAL A 340 -17.63 -5.57 10.03
C VAL A 340 -17.27 -6.68 9.05
N VAL A 341 -17.24 -6.36 7.76
CA VAL A 341 -16.77 -7.25 6.70
C VAL A 341 -15.48 -6.66 6.15
N ARG A 342 -14.34 -7.35 6.41
CA ARG A 342 -13.03 -6.93 5.90
C ARG A 342 -12.82 -7.33 4.45
N GLY A 343 -13.34 -8.50 4.09
CA GLY A 343 -13.32 -9.02 2.73
C GLY A 343 -14.27 -10.21 2.61
N LEU A 344 -14.90 -10.32 1.46
CA LEU A 344 -15.78 -11.41 1.06
C LEU A 344 -15.43 -11.76 -0.38
N VAL A 345 -15.13 -13.03 -0.63
CA VAL A 345 -14.87 -13.54 -1.99
C VAL A 345 -16.12 -14.30 -2.45
N LEU A 346 -16.69 -13.89 -3.57
CA LEU A 346 -17.82 -14.57 -4.19
C LEU A 346 -17.40 -15.13 -5.54
N SER A 347 -18.02 -16.24 -5.95
CA SER A 347 -17.91 -16.75 -7.32
C SER A 347 -18.90 -16.02 -8.23
N ASP A 348 -18.54 -15.86 -9.51
CA ASP A 348 -19.33 -15.08 -10.50
C ASP A 348 -20.70 -15.70 -10.84
N THR A 349 -21.01 -16.90 -10.37
CA THR A 349 -22.22 -17.66 -10.75
C THR A 349 -23.14 -18.05 -9.58
N GLY A 350 -23.01 -17.40 -8.42
CA GLY A 350 -23.80 -17.72 -7.21
C GLY A 350 -25.12 -16.97 -7.07
N THR A 351 -26.02 -17.50 -6.24
CA THR A 351 -27.27 -16.84 -5.82
C THR A 351 -27.04 -15.87 -4.65
N ALA A 352 -27.96 -14.93 -4.45
CA ALA A 352 -27.97 -14.02 -3.30
C ALA A 352 -27.92 -14.77 -1.96
N ARG A 353 -28.64 -15.89 -1.86
CA ARG A 353 -28.68 -16.74 -0.66
C ARG A 353 -27.31 -17.35 -0.37
N GLU A 354 -26.65 -17.87 -1.41
CA GLU A 354 -25.30 -18.42 -1.28
C GLU A 354 -24.29 -17.35 -0.85
N ALA A 355 -24.43 -16.12 -1.33
CA ALA A 355 -23.59 -15.00 -0.90
C ALA A 355 -23.86 -14.55 0.55
N LEU A 356 -25.11 -14.59 0.99
CA LEU A 356 -25.51 -14.20 2.35
C LEU A 356 -25.18 -15.27 3.40
N GLN A 357 -25.21 -16.56 3.04
CA GLN A 357 -25.08 -17.66 3.98
C GLN A 357 -23.76 -17.61 4.79
N PRO A 358 -22.58 -17.39 4.20
CA PRO A 358 -21.34 -17.25 4.97
C PRO A 358 -21.38 -16.07 5.95
N LEU A 359 -21.98 -14.95 5.56
CA LEU A 359 -22.13 -13.78 6.42
C LEU A 359 -23.05 -14.09 7.61
N MET A 360 -24.18 -14.76 7.35
CA MET A 360 -25.14 -15.17 8.38
C MET A 360 -24.49 -16.10 9.40
N LEU A 361 -23.71 -17.08 8.91
CA LEU A 361 -23.00 -18.03 9.75
C LEU A 361 -21.88 -17.36 10.55
N ALA A 362 -21.10 -16.45 9.96
CA ALA A 362 -19.98 -15.78 10.62
C ALA A 362 -20.46 -14.76 11.66
N HIS A 363 -21.40 -13.89 11.30
CA HIS A 363 -21.83 -12.79 12.17
C HIS A 363 -23.05 -13.14 13.05
N GLY A 364 -23.68 -14.29 12.83
CA GLY A 364 -24.81 -14.73 13.65
C GLY A 364 -26.01 -13.79 13.55
N PHE A 365 -26.55 -13.59 12.35
CA PHE A 365 -27.76 -12.79 12.14
C PHE A 365 -28.84 -13.58 11.43
N ASP A 366 -30.07 -13.14 11.63
CA ASP A 366 -31.25 -13.74 11.01
C ASP A 366 -31.80 -12.84 9.91
N ALA A 367 -32.35 -13.47 8.88
CA ALA A 367 -33.06 -12.83 7.77
C ALA A 367 -34.53 -13.24 7.88
N VAL A 368 -35.38 -12.30 8.27
CA VAL A 368 -36.79 -12.58 8.57
C VAL A 368 -37.68 -11.67 7.75
N GLU A 369 -38.81 -12.20 7.29
CA GLU A 369 -39.84 -11.40 6.64
C GLU A 369 -40.79 -10.85 7.72
N ARG A 370 -41.11 -9.56 7.61
CA ARG A 370 -42.13 -8.86 8.40
C ARG A 370 -42.86 -7.88 7.49
N GLU A 371 -44.18 -8.02 7.40
CA GLU A 371 -45.07 -7.09 6.69
C GLU A 371 -44.67 -6.81 5.22
N GLY A 372 -44.21 -7.84 4.51
CA GLY A 372 -43.75 -7.78 3.12
C GLY A 372 -42.29 -7.33 2.95
N ARG A 373 -41.56 -7.09 4.04
CA ARG A 373 -40.17 -6.60 4.00
C ARG A 373 -39.21 -7.61 4.62
N LEU A 374 -38.06 -7.81 3.97
CA LEU A 374 -36.96 -8.56 4.57
C LEU A 374 -36.21 -7.67 5.57
N CYS A 375 -36.24 -8.08 6.83
CA CYS A 375 -35.50 -7.51 7.94
C CYS A 375 -34.32 -8.41 8.30
N PHE A 376 -33.13 -7.84 8.33
CA PHE A 376 -31.92 -8.49 8.78
C PHE A 376 -31.52 -7.96 10.16
N ARG A 377 -31.35 -8.86 11.13
CA ARG A 377 -31.09 -8.49 12.53
C ARG A 377 -30.03 -9.39 13.15
N SER A 378 -29.01 -8.78 13.75
CA SER A 378 -28.00 -9.53 14.51
C SER A 378 -28.66 -10.22 15.70
N ARG A 379 -28.28 -11.48 15.96
CA ARG A 379 -28.71 -12.18 17.17
C ARG A 379 -28.08 -11.48 18.36
N ARG A 380 -28.92 -11.04 19.29
CA ARG A 380 -28.50 -10.32 20.48
C ARG A 380 -29.17 -10.86 21.71
N GLY A 381 -28.43 -10.81 22.81
CA GLY A 381 -29.03 -10.83 24.12
C GLY A 381 -29.68 -9.48 24.43
N LEU A 382 -30.84 -9.52 25.08
CA LEU A 382 -31.37 -8.42 25.91
C LEU A 382 -32.06 -7.30 25.14
N ALA A 383 -33.17 -7.65 24.48
CA ALA A 383 -34.36 -6.79 24.49
C ALA A 383 -35.42 -7.51 25.35
N ALA A 384 -36.39 -6.80 25.91
CA ALA A 384 -37.47 -7.33 26.74
C ALA A 384 -38.14 -8.59 26.13
N VAL A 385 -37.61 -9.77 26.49
CA VAL A 385 -38.06 -11.06 25.95
C VAL A 385 -39.41 -11.39 26.60
N PRO A 386 -40.50 -11.55 25.82
CA PRO A 386 -41.79 -11.92 26.36
C PRO A 386 -41.69 -13.22 27.18
N LYS A 387 -42.15 -13.17 28.43
CA LYS A 387 -42.29 -14.35 29.28
C LYS A 387 -43.62 -15.02 28.95
N LEU A 388 -43.53 -16.22 28.39
CA LEU A 388 -44.68 -17.06 28.12
C LEU A 388 -45.03 -17.87 29.36
N ASP A 389 -46.33 -17.94 29.64
CA ASP A 389 -46.90 -18.82 30.65
C ASP A 389 -47.32 -20.14 29.97
N PRO A 390 -46.72 -21.29 30.33
CA PRO A 390 -47.06 -22.58 29.74
C PRO A 390 -48.56 -22.91 29.80
N ASP A 391 -49.24 -22.47 30.86
CA ASP A 391 -50.68 -22.74 31.07
C ASP A 391 -51.57 -21.89 30.15
N ARG A 392 -50.98 -20.93 29.43
CA ARG A 392 -51.67 -20.02 28.50
C ARG A 392 -51.31 -20.27 27.03
N LEU A 393 -50.57 -21.34 26.75
CA LEU A 393 -50.33 -21.80 25.38
C LEU A 393 -51.62 -22.29 24.73
N ALA A 394 -51.74 -22.14 23.42
CA ALA A 394 -52.89 -22.62 22.68
C ALA A 394 -52.82 -24.14 22.50
N LEU A 395 -53.97 -24.81 22.55
CA LEU A 395 -54.09 -26.24 22.26
C LEU A 395 -54.43 -26.41 20.78
N THR A 396 -53.64 -27.21 20.07
CA THR A 396 -53.87 -27.54 18.65
C THR A 396 -54.98 -28.59 18.51
N GLU A 397 -54.99 -29.59 19.39
CA GLU A 397 -55.98 -30.66 19.49
C GLU A 397 -56.30 -30.93 20.98
N ALA A 398 -57.44 -31.55 21.28
CA ALA A 398 -57.90 -31.74 22.66
C ALA A 398 -56.95 -32.60 23.54
N ASP A 399 -56.24 -33.56 22.93
CA ASP A 399 -55.35 -34.50 23.61
C ASP A 399 -53.87 -34.23 23.35
N ALA A 400 -53.53 -33.20 22.56
CA ALA A 400 -52.14 -32.87 22.26
C ALA A 400 -51.49 -32.12 23.44
N PRO A 401 -50.21 -32.39 23.77
CA PRO A 401 -49.50 -31.62 24.78
C PRO A 401 -49.35 -30.16 24.34
N ALA A 402 -49.61 -29.21 25.25
CA ALA A 402 -49.46 -27.78 24.98
C ALA A 402 -48.00 -27.37 24.65
N LEU A 403 -47.03 -28.18 25.10
CA LEU A 403 -45.61 -27.99 24.88
C LEU A 403 -44.90 -29.33 24.69
N GLU A 404 -44.26 -29.50 23.54
CA GLU A 404 -43.37 -30.62 23.24
C GLU A 404 -41.92 -30.15 23.31
N ARG A 405 -41.05 -30.96 23.92
CA ARG A 405 -39.60 -30.71 23.98
C ARG A 405 -38.86 -31.91 23.42
N CYS A 406 -37.98 -31.67 22.47
CA CYS A 406 -37.10 -32.69 21.91
C CYS A 406 -35.66 -32.36 22.26
N ARG A 407 -34.88 -33.41 22.57
CA ARG A 407 -33.43 -33.33 22.78
C ARG A 407 -32.76 -34.31 21.83
N ALA A 408 -31.97 -33.81 20.90
CA ALA A 408 -31.24 -34.64 19.94
C ALA A 408 -30.18 -35.54 20.64
N PRO A 409 -29.81 -36.68 20.05
CA PRO A 409 -28.85 -37.62 20.64
C PRO A 409 -27.42 -37.05 20.67
N GLN A 410 -26.63 -37.47 21.66
CA GLN A 410 -25.24 -37.00 21.85
C GLN A 410 -24.34 -37.32 20.64
N ALA A 411 -24.58 -38.43 19.94
CA ALA A 411 -23.76 -38.89 18.82
C ALA A 411 -23.84 -37.99 17.57
N GLU A 412 -24.86 -37.12 17.48
CA GLU A 412 -25.05 -36.19 16.36
C GLU A 412 -24.43 -34.80 16.62
N LEU A 413 -23.87 -34.57 17.81
CA LEU A 413 -23.24 -33.30 18.16
C LEU A 413 -21.81 -33.21 17.64
N ALA A 414 -21.44 -32.06 17.09
CA ALA A 414 -20.04 -31.76 16.84
C ALA A 414 -19.33 -31.56 18.19
N GLY A 415 -18.37 -32.43 18.51
CA GLY A 415 -17.44 -32.22 19.63
C GLY A 415 -16.24 -31.37 19.24
N ARG A 416 -16.06 -31.12 17.93
CA ARG A 416 -14.97 -30.34 17.35
C ARG A 416 -15.47 -29.56 16.14
N VAL A 417 -15.20 -28.25 16.12
CA VAL A 417 -15.46 -27.37 14.97
C VAL A 417 -14.13 -26.90 14.41
N HIS A 418 -13.95 -27.09 13.10
CA HIS A 418 -12.79 -26.63 12.35
C HIS A 418 -13.24 -25.66 11.26
N LEU A 419 -12.76 -24.43 11.34
CA LEU A 419 -13.13 -23.34 10.44
C LEU A 419 -11.91 -22.88 9.64
N THR A 420 -12.03 -22.87 8.31
CA THR A 420 -11.01 -22.30 7.40
C THR A 420 -11.48 -20.95 6.84
N PHE A 421 -10.57 -19.98 6.75
CA PHE A 421 -10.81 -18.60 6.28
C PHE A 421 -9.52 -17.96 5.74
N LEU A 422 -9.59 -16.72 5.22
CA LEU A 422 -8.42 -15.96 4.76
C LEU A 422 -7.93 -15.01 5.86
N ASP A 423 -6.63 -15.02 6.16
CA ASP A 423 -6.04 -14.22 7.26
C ASP A 423 -5.77 -12.77 6.83
N ALA A 424 -6.47 -11.82 7.46
CA ALA A 424 -6.36 -10.38 7.15
C ALA A 424 -4.95 -9.80 7.40
N GLU A 425 -4.14 -10.46 8.23
CA GLU A 425 -2.86 -9.98 8.73
C GLU A 425 -1.66 -10.71 8.09
N ARG A 426 -1.90 -11.70 7.21
CA ARG A 426 -0.85 -12.53 6.58
C ARG A 426 -1.01 -12.69 5.07
N ASP A 427 -1.05 -11.57 4.35
CA ASP A 427 -1.16 -11.56 2.88
C ASP A 427 -2.33 -12.42 2.35
N HIS A 428 -3.44 -12.45 3.11
CA HIS A 428 -4.63 -13.23 2.78
C HIS A 428 -4.37 -14.74 2.62
N ALA A 429 -3.34 -15.28 3.28
CA ALA A 429 -3.10 -16.72 3.30
C ALA A 429 -4.26 -17.46 3.98
N ALA A 430 -4.51 -18.71 3.55
CA ALA A 430 -5.48 -19.57 4.21
C ALA A 430 -5.05 -19.85 5.67
N ALA A 431 -5.99 -19.68 6.59
CA ALA A 431 -5.83 -19.94 8.01
C ALA A 431 -6.97 -20.83 8.51
N ALA A 432 -6.72 -21.51 9.62
CA ALA A 432 -7.74 -22.30 10.30
C ALA A 432 -7.78 -21.98 11.80
N ALA A 433 -8.98 -22.06 12.36
CA ALA A 433 -9.27 -22.03 13.78
C ALA A 433 -10.00 -23.32 14.19
N GLU A 434 -9.76 -23.78 15.42
CA GLU A 434 -10.35 -25.00 15.94
C GLU A 434 -10.89 -24.75 17.36
N ALA A 435 -12.11 -25.23 17.61
CA ALA A 435 -12.69 -25.32 18.94
C ALA A 435 -12.99 -26.80 19.24
N VAL A 436 -12.50 -27.29 20.38
CA VAL A 436 -12.65 -28.68 20.80
C VAL A 436 -13.28 -28.73 22.18
N LEU A 437 -14.25 -29.63 22.38
CA LEU A 437 -14.77 -29.92 23.69
C LEU A 437 -13.76 -30.74 24.51
N ALA A 438 -13.42 -30.28 25.71
CA ALA A 438 -12.43 -30.93 26.56
C ALA A 438 -12.81 -32.35 27.02
N ASP A 439 -14.11 -32.66 27.04
CA ASP A 439 -14.64 -33.85 27.72
C ASP A 439 -14.92 -35.04 26.78
N ASP A 440 -14.59 -34.92 25.49
CA ASP A 440 -14.85 -35.93 24.47
C ASP A 440 -13.52 -36.51 23.92
N PRO A 441 -13.22 -37.81 24.14
CA PRO A 441 -11.97 -38.41 23.70
C PRO A 441 -11.88 -38.58 22.17
N LEU A 442 -13.00 -38.62 21.45
CA LEU A 442 -13.06 -38.75 19.97
C LEU A 442 -14.20 -37.89 19.41
N PRO A 443 -14.08 -36.55 19.49
CA PRO A 443 -15.16 -35.65 19.13
C PRO A 443 -15.48 -35.73 17.64
N ALA A 444 -16.77 -35.81 17.31
CA ALA A 444 -17.23 -35.68 15.93
C ALA A 444 -16.81 -34.32 15.37
N LEU A 445 -16.13 -34.35 14.21
CA LEU A 445 -15.53 -33.19 13.57
C LEU A 445 -16.48 -32.58 12.54
N SER A 446 -16.88 -31.33 12.76
CA SER A 446 -17.53 -30.48 11.75
C SER A 446 -16.47 -29.59 11.08
N ARG A 447 -16.35 -29.68 9.75
CA ARG A 447 -15.47 -28.83 8.94
C ARG A 447 -16.30 -27.84 8.15
N SER A 448 -15.87 -26.58 8.12
CA SER A 448 -16.51 -25.53 7.33
C SER A 448 -15.46 -24.56 6.82
N GLU A 449 -15.74 -23.99 5.66
CA GLU A 449 -14.91 -23.00 5.00
C GLU A 449 -15.75 -21.74 4.80
N LEU A 450 -15.21 -20.59 5.21
CA LEU A 450 -15.83 -19.29 4.98
C LEU A 450 -14.97 -18.53 3.97
N PRO A 451 -15.54 -18.03 2.86
CA PRO A 451 -14.82 -17.18 1.90
C PRO A 451 -14.71 -15.73 2.42
N LEU A 452 -14.37 -15.58 3.69
CA LEU A 452 -14.25 -14.31 4.41
C LEU A 452 -12.79 -14.05 4.77
N VAL A 453 -12.42 -12.79 4.72
CA VAL A 453 -11.17 -12.28 5.29
C VAL A 453 -11.45 -11.94 6.75
N LEU A 454 -10.79 -12.65 7.67
CA LEU A 454 -10.99 -12.54 9.10
C LEU A 454 -9.65 -12.38 9.81
N LEU A 455 -9.69 -11.82 11.01
CA LEU A 455 -8.61 -11.94 11.98
C LEU A 455 -8.63 -13.33 12.61
N ARG A 456 -7.48 -13.78 13.13
CA ARG A 456 -7.41 -15.07 13.81
C ARG A 456 -8.32 -15.15 15.04
N GLU A 457 -8.39 -14.06 15.80
CA GLU A 457 -9.28 -13.93 16.97
C GLU A 457 -10.76 -14.02 16.57
N GLU A 458 -11.14 -13.42 15.43
CA GLU A 458 -12.50 -13.51 14.88
C GLU A 458 -12.83 -14.95 14.46
N GLY A 459 -11.89 -15.63 13.77
CA GLY A 459 -12.03 -17.04 13.38
C GLY A 459 -12.18 -17.99 14.56
N GLN A 460 -11.38 -17.79 15.62
CA GLN A 460 -11.48 -18.57 16.86
C GLN A 460 -12.83 -18.35 17.56
N ALA A 461 -13.26 -17.10 17.70
CA ALA A 461 -14.54 -16.76 18.31
C ALA A 461 -15.74 -17.40 17.56
N ILE A 462 -15.69 -17.45 16.23
CA ILE A 462 -16.72 -18.11 15.42
C ILE A 462 -16.74 -19.62 15.68
N ALA A 463 -15.58 -20.28 15.70
CA ALA A 463 -15.48 -21.72 15.95
C ALA A 463 -16.02 -22.10 17.34
N GLU A 464 -15.67 -21.33 18.37
CA GLU A 464 -16.16 -21.53 19.74
C GLU A 464 -17.66 -21.27 19.86
N ARG A 465 -18.15 -20.19 19.25
CA ARG A 465 -19.59 -19.91 19.21
C ARG A 465 -20.35 -21.05 18.54
N TRP A 466 -19.90 -21.55 17.40
CA TRP A 466 -20.58 -22.65 16.71
C TRP A 466 -20.55 -23.96 17.50
N LEU A 467 -19.46 -24.26 18.20
CA LEU A 467 -19.39 -25.42 19.10
C LEU A 467 -20.43 -25.30 20.22
N ALA A 468 -20.56 -24.12 20.82
CA ALA A 468 -21.55 -23.87 21.87
C ALA A 468 -23.00 -23.85 21.35
N GLU A 469 -23.25 -23.19 20.21
CA GLU A 469 -24.55 -23.14 19.53
C GLU A 469 -25.02 -24.54 19.15
N SER A 470 -24.14 -25.40 18.61
CA SER A 470 -24.48 -26.79 18.26
C SER A 470 -24.97 -27.59 19.46
N ARG A 471 -24.42 -27.34 20.66
CA ARG A 471 -24.84 -28.03 21.90
C ARG A 471 -26.16 -27.50 22.45
N LEU A 472 -26.39 -26.19 22.38
CA LEU A 472 -27.66 -25.60 22.83
C LEU A 472 -28.79 -25.97 21.87
N ALA A 473 -28.52 -25.94 20.56
CA ALA A 473 -29.50 -26.23 19.52
C ALA A 473 -30.00 -27.68 19.51
N ARG A 474 -29.41 -28.54 20.35
CA ARG A 474 -29.90 -29.89 20.65
C ARG A 474 -31.28 -29.88 21.28
N ASP A 475 -31.59 -28.86 22.08
CA ASP A 475 -32.89 -28.70 22.73
C ASP A 475 -33.81 -27.88 21.81
N THR A 476 -34.89 -28.50 21.32
CA THR A 476 -35.94 -27.85 20.53
C THR A 476 -37.29 -27.95 21.26
N ALA A 477 -38.17 -26.99 21.00
CA ALA A 477 -39.52 -26.93 21.55
C ALA A 477 -40.54 -26.68 20.44
N ARG A 478 -41.70 -27.34 20.56
CA ARG A 478 -42.85 -27.12 19.69
C ARG A 478 -44.07 -26.79 20.55
N PHE A 479 -44.75 -25.70 20.24
CA PHE A 479 -45.93 -25.23 20.97
C PHE A 479 -46.79 -24.35 20.06
N ALA A 480 -47.99 -24.00 20.50
CA ALA A 480 -48.84 -23.05 19.80
C ALA A 480 -49.16 -21.82 20.64
N LEU A 481 -49.22 -20.66 19.99
CA LEU A 481 -49.54 -19.38 20.61
C LEU A 481 -50.95 -18.92 20.23
N PRO A 482 -51.69 -18.28 21.16
CA PRO A 482 -52.99 -17.70 20.87
C PRO A 482 -52.88 -16.47 19.95
N PRO A 483 -53.97 -16.07 19.25
CA PRO A 483 -53.98 -14.89 18.37
C PRO A 483 -53.54 -13.59 19.05
N SER A 484 -53.70 -13.45 20.37
CA SER A 484 -53.22 -12.28 21.13
C SER A 484 -51.69 -12.12 21.12
N LEU A 485 -50.96 -13.17 20.75
CA LEU A 485 -49.49 -13.19 20.64
C LEU A 485 -49.02 -13.34 19.18
N SER A 486 -49.90 -13.08 18.20
CA SER A 486 -49.59 -13.15 16.76
C SER A 486 -48.53 -12.14 16.29
N TYR A 487 -48.17 -11.15 17.13
CA TYR A 487 -47.06 -10.24 16.87
C TYR A 487 -45.68 -10.94 16.93
N LEU A 488 -45.61 -12.14 17.51
CA LEU A 488 -44.40 -12.97 17.53
C LEU A 488 -44.24 -13.72 16.21
N GLY A 489 -43.02 -13.79 15.70
CA GLY A 489 -42.68 -14.49 14.46
C GLY A 489 -41.30 -15.11 14.47
N ALA A 490 -40.91 -15.71 13.35
CA ALA A 490 -39.57 -16.28 13.17
C ALA A 490 -38.47 -15.24 13.46
N GLY A 491 -37.45 -15.62 14.22
CA GLY A 491 -36.36 -14.78 14.72
C GLY A 491 -36.62 -14.15 16.10
N ASP A 492 -37.86 -14.13 16.59
CA ASP A 492 -38.15 -13.57 17.92
C ASP A 492 -37.71 -14.53 19.04
N LEU A 493 -37.35 -13.94 20.18
CA LEU A 493 -36.97 -14.67 21.38
C LEU A 493 -38.14 -14.71 22.35
N VAL A 494 -38.36 -15.85 22.99
CA VAL A 494 -39.36 -16.03 24.05
C VAL A 494 -38.77 -16.75 25.26
N ARG A 495 -39.24 -16.40 26.45
CA ARG A 495 -38.85 -17.09 27.69
C ARG A 495 -39.95 -18.05 28.11
N LEU A 496 -39.62 -19.33 28.22
CA LEU A 496 -40.56 -20.39 28.58
C LEU A 496 -39.86 -21.34 29.56
N ASP A 497 -40.47 -21.53 30.75
CA ASP A 497 -39.88 -22.25 31.90
C ASP A 497 -38.46 -21.82 32.27
N GLY A 498 -38.22 -20.50 32.26
CA GLY A 498 -36.92 -19.93 32.61
C GLY A 498 -35.82 -20.05 31.54
N ALA A 499 -36.01 -20.90 30.52
CA ALA A 499 -35.11 -20.99 29.37
C ALA A 499 -35.49 -20.01 28.26
N LEU A 500 -34.50 -19.65 27.43
CA LEU A 500 -34.66 -18.77 26.28
C LEU A 500 -34.74 -19.60 24.99
N TRP A 501 -35.73 -19.28 24.15
CA TRP A 501 -36.01 -19.99 22.92
C TRP A 501 -36.11 -18.99 21.78
N ARG A 502 -35.43 -19.26 20.66
CA ARG A 502 -35.62 -18.53 19.40
C ARG A 502 -36.63 -19.25 18.55
N ILE A 503 -37.64 -18.54 18.07
CA ILE A 503 -38.63 -19.05 17.13
C ILE A 503 -37.97 -19.20 15.77
N ASP A 504 -37.88 -20.42 15.23
CA ASP A 504 -37.27 -20.69 13.93
C ASP A 504 -38.31 -20.76 12.82
N ARG A 505 -39.47 -21.33 13.14
CA ARG A 505 -40.57 -21.51 12.19
C ARG A 505 -41.89 -21.18 12.86
N THR A 506 -42.72 -20.45 12.11
CA THR A 506 -44.10 -20.16 12.48
C THR A 506 -45.05 -20.60 11.37
N GLU A 507 -46.18 -21.18 11.75
CA GLU A 507 -47.27 -21.51 10.84
C GLU A 507 -48.59 -21.01 11.44
N ASP A 508 -49.26 -20.11 10.72
CA ASP A 508 -50.55 -19.55 11.13
C ASP A 508 -51.71 -20.28 10.44
N ARG A 509 -52.58 -20.89 11.25
CA ARG A 509 -53.86 -21.49 10.81
C ARG A 509 -54.99 -21.12 11.77
N GLY A 510 -55.01 -19.89 12.28
CA GLY A 510 -55.97 -19.40 13.29
C GLY A 510 -55.44 -19.50 14.73
N LEU A 511 -54.42 -20.32 14.94
CA LEU A 511 -53.48 -20.28 16.05
C LEU A 511 -52.06 -20.32 15.44
N LEU A 512 -51.08 -19.77 16.16
CA LEU A 512 -49.72 -19.66 15.64
C LEU A 512 -48.89 -20.85 16.15
N SER A 513 -48.66 -21.85 15.30
CA SER A 513 -47.78 -22.98 15.61
C SER A 513 -46.32 -22.56 15.51
N VAL A 514 -45.52 -22.91 16.52
CA VAL A 514 -44.13 -22.46 16.70
C VAL A 514 -43.22 -23.67 16.84
N GLU A 515 -42.13 -23.69 16.08
CA GLU A 515 -40.94 -24.49 16.35
C GLU A 515 -39.82 -23.54 16.79
N ALA A 516 -39.18 -23.85 17.92
CA ALA A 516 -38.18 -23.00 18.52
C ALA A 516 -36.96 -23.79 19.00
N THR A 517 -35.79 -23.17 18.90
CA THR A 517 -34.52 -23.74 19.35
C THR A 517 -34.01 -23.02 20.58
N ARG A 518 -33.44 -23.76 21.53
CA ARG A 518 -32.86 -23.17 22.74
C ARG A 518 -31.64 -22.34 22.40
N VAL A 519 -31.52 -21.19 23.05
CA VAL A 519 -30.40 -20.27 22.85
C VAL A 519 -29.94 -19.65 24.16
N GLU A 520 -28.74 -19.07 24.17
CA GLU A 520 -28.16 -18.39 25.34
C GLU A 520 -27.54 -17.04 24.93
N PRO A 521 -27.98 -15.91 25.52
CA PRO A 521 -27.52 -14.55 25.18
C PRO A 521 -26.01 -14.36 25.22
N ALA A 522 -25.33 -15.05 26.15
CA ALA A 522 -23.90 -14.91 26.36
C ALA A 522 -23.06 -15.32 25.15
N LEU A 523 -23.59 -16.16 24.25
CA LEU A 523 -22.88 -16.64 23.06
C LEU A 523 -22.66 -15.58 21.97
N TRP A 524 -23.40 -14.48 22.02
CA TRP A 524 -23.28 -13.38 21.05
C TRP A 524 -22.60 -12.15 21.65
N ARG A 525 -21.95 -12.30 22.81
CA ARG A 525 -21.07 -11.26 23.35
C ARG A 525 -19.73 -11.28 22.61
N PRO A 526 -19.06 -10.12 22.45
CA PRO A 526 -17.71 -10.06 21.89
C PRO A 526 -16.75 -10.95 22.68
N PHE A 527 -15.85 -11.62 21.97
CA PHE A 527 -14.88 -12.57 22.53
C PHE A 527 -13.59 -11.86 22.96
N GLU A 528 -13.03 -12.25 24.11
CA GLU A 528 -11.69 -11.82 24.56
C GLU A 528 -10.62 -12.78 24.03
N GLY A 529 -10.15 -12.56 22.80
CA GLY A 529 -9.04 -13.31 22.23
C GLY A 529 -7.70 -12.62 22.48
N ALA A 530 -6.66 -13.38 22.87
CA ALA A 530 -5.30 -12.87 22.78
C ALA A 530 -4.88 -12.78 21.31
N ALA A 531 -4.50 -11.58 20.86
CA ALA A 531 -3.98 -11.36 19.51
C ALA A 531 -2.54 -11.90 19.39
N ASP A 532 -2.38 -13.22 19.26
CA ASP A 532 -1.10 -13.85 18.94
C ASP A 532 -0.91 -13.94 17.42
N GLY A 533 -0.56 -12.79 16.82
CA GLY A 533 -0.07 -12.73 15.45
C GLY A 533 1.44 -12.90 15.40
N ALA A 534 1.95 -14.02 14.87
CA ALA A 534 3.39 -14.07 14.52
C ALA A 534 3.68 -13.04 13.42
N PRO A 535 4.81 -12.31 13.50
CA PRO A 535 5.14 -11.21 12.59
C PRO A 535 5.16 -11.70 11.13
N PRO A 536 4.63 -10.90 10.18
CA PRO A 536 4.75 -11.17 8.76
C PRO A 536 6.23 -11.09 8.37
N PRO A 537 6.64 -11.78 7.29
CA PRO A 537 7.97 -11.58 6.74
C PRO A 537 8.15 -10.10 6.35
N PRO A 538 9.35 -9.52 6.53
CA PRO A 538 9.55 -8.08 6.36
C PRO A 538 9.28 -7.62 4.93
N ALA A 539 8.45 -6.58 4.76
CA ALA A 539 8.31 -5.84 3.51
C ALA A 539 9.63 -5.17 3.19
N ALA A 540 10.26 -5.62 2.11
CA ALA A 540 11.18 -4.79 1.38
C ALA A 540 10.36 -3.97 0.37
N PRO A 541 10.47 -2.63 0.34
CA PRO A 541 9.90 -1.85 -0.74
C PRO A 541 10.39 -2.43 -2.08
N PRO A 542 9.54 -2.51 -3.12
CA PRO A 542 9.97 -2.92 -4.44
C PRO A 542 11.03 -1.91 -4.91
N VAL A 543 12.29 -2.32 -4.90
CA VAL A 543 13.38 -1.52 -5.47
C VAL A 543 13.34 -1.75 -6.96
N GLY A 544 13.37 -0.66 -7.74
CA GLY A 544 13.45 -0.74 -9.19
C GLY A 544 14.55 -1.70 -9.63
N VAL A 545 14.23 -2.53 -10.62
CA VAL A 545 15.21 -3.43 -11.24
C VAL A 545 15.85 -2.67 -12.39
N GLU A 546 17.17 -2.71 -12.46
CA GLU A 546 17.91 -2.22 -13.62
C GLU A 546 18.07 -3.35 -14.65
N ALA A 547 17.88 -3.04 -15.94
CA ALA A 547 18.20 -3.92 -17.04
C ALA A 547 19.30 -3.31 -17.91
N LEU A 548 20.42 -4.04 -18.05
CA LEU A 548 21.46 -3.75 -19.02
C LEU A 548 21.30 -4.73 -20.19
N PHE A 549 21.05 -4.18 -21.38
CA PHE A 549 21.03 -4.94 -22.63
C PHE A 549 22.43 -4.90 -23.24
N LEU A 550 22.95 -6.07 -23.65
CA LEU A 550 24.30 -6.21 -24.19
C LEU A 550 24.26 -6.97 -25.52
N ASP A 551 24.59 -6.31 -26.62
CA ASP A 551 24.81 -6.98 -27.91
C ASP A 551 26.26 -7.46 -27.98
N LEU A 552 26.48 -8.72 -27.58
CA LEU A 552 27.81 -9.29 -27.35
C LEU A 552 28.26 -10.20 -28.50
N PRO A 553 29.58 -10.37 -28.72
CA PRO A 553 30.11 -11.40 -29.60
C PRO A 553 29.89 -12.81 -29.01
N LEU A 554 30.14 -13.85 -29.82
CA LEU A 554 30.21 -15.22 -29.33
C LEU A 554 31.39 -15.38 -28.36
N MET A 555 31.16 -16.00 -27.20
CA MET A 555 32.17 -16.18 -26.15
C MET A 555 32.51 -17.65 -25.98
N THR A 556 31.49 -18.53 -25.91
CA THR A 556 31.69 -19.98 -25.78
C THR A 556 31.36 -20.76 -27.05
N GLY A 557 30.54 -20.19 -27.94
CA GLY A 557 30.04 -20.84 -29.15
C GLY A 557 28.66 -21.48 -28.99
N GLU A 558 28.15 -21.59 -27.77
CA GLU A 558 26.79 -22.09 -27.47
C GLU A 558 25.73 -21.00 -27.61
N GLU A 559 26.14 -19.73 -27.70
CA GLU A 559 25.21 -18.61 -27.82
C GLU A 559 24.57 -18.54 -29.21
N ARG A 560 23.33 -18.04 -29.27
CA ARG A 560 22.71 -17.68 -30.56
C ARG A 560 23.38 -16.41 -31.10
N PRO A 561 24.06 -16.44 -32.26
CA PRO A 561 24.92 -15.32 -32.69
C PRO A 561 24.20 -13.99 -32.95
N HIS A 562 22.89 -14.03 -33.22
CA HIS A 562 22.08 -12.85 -33.53
C HIS A 562 21.33 -12.31 -32.30
N ALA A 563 21.25 -13.08 -31.22
CA ALA A 563 20.44 -12.72 -30.06
C ALA A 563 21.27 -11.88 -29.07
N PRO A 564 20.75 -10.75 -28.60
CA PRO A 564 21.39 -9.98 -27.53
C PRO A 564 21.29 -10.70 -26.18
N HIS A 565 22.05 -10.21 -25.22
CA HIS A 565 22.00 -10.61 -23.82
C HIS A 565 21.33 -9.53 -22.97
N VAL A 566 20.81 -9.92 -21.81
CA VAL A 566 20.32 -9.00 -20.78
C VAL A 566 20.84 -9.42 -19.41
N ALA A 567 21.23 -8.42 -18.62
CA ALA A 567 21.63 -8.55 -17.23
C ALA A 567 20.68 -7.72 -16.36
N PHE A 568 19.97 -8.38 -15.45
CA PHE A 568 19.10 -7.71 -14.49
C PHE A 568 19.81 -7.55 -13.15
N ALA A 569 19.78 -6.35 -12.59
CA ALA A 569 20.42 -6.06 -11.33
C ALA A 569 19.48 -5.24 -10.42
N SER A 570 19.53 -5.50 -9.12
CA SER A 570 18.82 -4.72 -8.11
C SER A 570 19.57 -4.80 -6.80
N ALA A 571 19.58 -3.69 -6.05
CA ALA A 571 20.10 -3.69 -4.68
C ALA A 571 19.31 -4.66 -3.77
N ARG A 572 18.04 -4.94 -4.09
CA ARG A 572 17.17 -5.88 -3.37
C ARG A 572 16.45 -6.82 -4.33
N TRP A 573 17.07 -7.98 -4.59
CA TRP A 573 16.46 -9.05 -5.39
C TRP A 573 15.53 -9.93 -4.54
N THR A 574 14.23 -9.64 -4.56
CA THR A 574 13.22 -10.36 -3.75
C THR A 574 12.36 -11.33 -4.54
N ARG A 575 12.20 -11.09 -5.86
CA ARG A 575 11.35 -11.87 -6.76
C ARG A 575 12.06 -12.07 -8.10
N PRO A 576 11.69 -13.11 -8.86
CA PRO A 576 12.09 -13.22 -10.27
C PRO A 576 11.68 -11.98 -11.06
N VAL A 577 12.44 -11.64 -12.10
CA VAL A 577 12.18 -10.51 -12.99
C VAL A 577 11.69 -11.03 -14.32
N VAL A 578 10.59 -10.48 -14.82
CA VAL A 578 10.04 -10.82 -16.13
C VAL A 578 10.46 -9.73 -17.12
N LEU A 579 10.97 -10.15 -18.28
CA LEU A 579 11.17 -9.29 -19.45
C LEU A 579 10.01 -9.53 -20.41
N MET A 580 9.40 -8.44 -20.86
CA MET A 580 8.37 -8.44 -21.88
C MET A 580 8.82 -7.63 -23.08
N ALA A 581 8.33 -7.99 -24.26
CA ALA A 581 8.64 -7.31 -25.51
C ALA A 581 7.36 -7.04 -26.31
N SER A 582 7.39 -5.98 -27.13
CA SER A 582 6.34 -5.64 -28.08
C SER A 582 6.90 -4.87 -29.28
N ASP A 583 6.10 -4.77 -30.34
CA ASP A 583 6.36 -3.93 -31.52
C ASP A 583 6.12 -2.43 -31.22
N GLY A 584 5.25 -2.11 -30.27
CA GLY A 584 4.98 -0.74 -29.79
C GLY A 584 4.96 -0.65 -28.27
N ASP A 585 4.70 0.52 -27.69
CA ASP A 585 4.53 0.66 -26.23
C ASP A 585 3.13 0.24 -25.76
N ALA A 586 2.67 -0.94 -26.20
CA ALA A 586 1.40 -1.58 -25.88
C ALA A 586 1.52 -3.09 -26.12
N ASP A 587 0.52 -3.90 -25.70
CA ASP A 587 0.42 -5.32 -26.05
C ASP A 587 1.68 -6.17 -25.74
N TYR A 588 2.29 -5.92 -24.59
CA TYR A 588 3.51 -6.61 -24.14
C TYR A 588 3.29 -8.10 -23.89
N ALA A 589 4.20 -8.92 -24.43
CA ALA A 589 4.24 -10.37 -24.18
C ALA A 589 5.54 -10.77 -23.45
N PRO A 590 5.49 -11.70 -22.49
CA PRO A 590 6.69 -12.16 -21.78
C PRO A 590 7.62 -12.97 -22.69
N VAL A 591 8.91 -12.66 -22.66
CA VAL A 591 9.95 -13.31 -23.48
C VAL A 591 11.05 -13.98 -22.65
N LEU A 592 11.21 -13.60 -21.37
CA LEU A 592 12.23 -14.15 -20.48
C LEU A 592 11.83 -13.96 -19.01
N THR A 593 12.20 -14.92 -18.15
CA THR A 593 12.11 -14.77 -16.69
C THR A 593 13.48 -15.04 -16.07
N ALA A 594 14.09 -14.03 -15.47
CA ALA A 594 15.34 -14.13 -14.72
C ALA A 594 15.04 -14.44 -13.25
N ARG A 595 15.64 -15.51 -12.72
CA ARG A 595 15.44 -15.94 -11.32
C ARG A 595 16.52 -15.42 -10.36
N ARG A 596 17.63 -14.92 -10.91
CA ARG A 596 18.81 -14.42 -10.17
C ARG A 596 19.26 -13.08 -10.72
N ALA A 597 19.82 -12.25 -9.85
CA ALA A 597 20.47 -10.99 -10.22
C ALA A 597 21.84 -11.26 -10.86
N ALA A 598 22.19 -10.49 -11.89
CA ALA A 598 23.54 -10.40 -12.42
C ALA A 598 24.44 -9.54 -11.53
N VAL A 599 25.75 -9.80 -11.56
CA VAL A 599 26.75 -8.98 -10.87
C VAL A 599 27.11 -7.79 -11.76
N VAL A 600 26.59 -6.62 -11.38
CA VAL A 600 26.72 -5.37 -12.14
C VAL A 600 27.32 -4.28 -11.25
N GLY A 601 28.13 -3.41 -11.84
CA GLY A 601 28.73 -2.27 -11.16
C GLY A 601 29.06 -1.09 -12.07
N THR A 602 29.74 -0.12 -11.48
CA THR A 602 30.21 1.10 -12.13
C THR A 602 31.69 1.30 -11.82
N THR A 603 32.48 1.67 -12.83
CA THR A 603 33.92 1.92 -12.65
C THR A 603 34.14 3.25 -11.91
N LEU A 604 35.02 3.26 -10.92
CA LEU A 604 35.45 4.47 -10.19
C LEU A 604 36.76 5.05 -10.74
N THR A 605 37.51 4.26 -11.52
CA THR A 605 38.73 4.68 -12.19
C THR A 605 38.66 4.39 -13.68
N PRO A 606 39.38 5.16 -14.53
CA PRO A 606 39.47 4.85 -15.95
C PRO A 606 40.25 3.56 -16.20
N LEU A 607 39.93 2.88 -17.30
CA LEU A 607 40.64 1.69 -17.79
C LEU A 607 41.26 1.99 -19.17
N PRO A 608 42.56 2.35 -19.23
CA PRO A 608 43.26 2.58 -20.49
C PRO A 608 43.30 1.32 -21.36
N ALA A 609 43.39 1.48 -22.69
CA ALA A 609 43.60 0.38 -23.62
C ALA A 609 44.88 -0.40 -23.29
N ALA A 610 44.84 -1.72 -23.45
CA ALA A 610 46.03 -2.57 -23.32
C ALA A 610 46.21 -3.45 -24.55
N ARG A 611 47.43 -3.94 -24.79
CA ARG A 611 47.72 -4.77 -25.95
C ARG A 611 46.97 -6.12 -25.84
N PRO A 612 46.11 -6.48 -26.82
CA PRO A 612 45.43 -7.78 -26.81
C PRO A 612 46.41 -8.95 -26.81
N GLY A 613 46.00 -10.08 -26.21
CA GLY A 613 46.82 -11.28 -26.11
C GLY A 613 47.97 -11.22 -25.10
N LEU A 614 48.11 -10.12 -24.36
CA LEU A 614 49.05 -9.99 -23.24
C LEU A 614 48.30 -9.67 -21.95
N TRP A 615 48.91 -10.05 -20.83
CA TRP A 615 48.46 -9.65 -19.50
C TRP A 615 48.64 -8.14 -19.31
N ASP A 616 47.53 -7.44 -19.10
CA ASP A 616 47.48 -6.06 -18.67
C ASP A 616 47.82 -5.98 -17.17
N ARG A 617 49.02 -5.43 -16.90
CA ARG A 617 49.57 -5.16 -15.56
C ARG A 617 49.51 -3.68 -15.19
N GLY A 618 48.66 -2.91 -15.87
CA GLY A 618 48.42 -1.50 -15.56
C GLY A 618 47.75 -1.30 -14.20
N PRO A 619 47.44 -0.04 -13.83
CA PRO A 619 46.75 0.29 -12.58
C PRO A 619 45.48 -0.54 -12.35
N ALA A 620 45.07 -0.73 -11.09
CA ALA A 620 43.83 -1.43 -10.78
C ALA A 620 42.61 -0.69 -11.36
N LEU A 621 41.69 -1.46 -11.94
CA LEU A 621 40.36 -0.97 -12.24
C LEU A 621 39.54 -1.07 -10.96
N ARG A 622 39.10 0.07 -10.42
CA ARG A 622 38.24 0.09 -9.26
C ARG A 622 36.79 0.05 -9.73
N VAL A 623 36.01 -0.91 -9.23
CA VAL A 623 34.60 -1.11 -9.58
C VAL A 623 33.78 -1.13 -8.30
N GLU A 624 32.74 -0.31 -8.25
CA GLU A 624 31.70 -0.38 -7.22
C GLU A 624 30.55 -1.24 -7.73
N LEU A 625 30.25 -2.34 -7.04
CA LEU A 625 29.17 -3.24 -7.38
C LEU A 625 27.85 -2.77 -6.75
N LEU A 626 26.76 -2.94 -7.48
CA LEU A 626 25.42 -2.77 -6.93
C LEU A 626 25.11 -3.88 -5.90
N ARG A 627 25.51 -5.11 -6.24
CA ARG A 627 25.36 -6.33 -5.43
C ARG A 627 26.28 -7.42 -5.95
N GLY A 628 26.59 -8.39 -5.10
CA GLY A 628 27.35 -9.59 -5.45
C GLY A 628 28.79 -9.51 -4.96
N THR A 629 29.57 -10.52 -5.33
CA THR A 629 30.99 -10.60 -4.97
C THR A 629 31.80 -10.98 -6.20
N LEU A 630 33.05 -10.53 -6.23
CA LEU A 630 34.04 -10.96 -7.22
C LEU A 630 35.12 -11.79 -6.52
N SER A 631 35.63 -12.80 -7.22
CA SER A 631 36.68 -13.69 -6.70
C SER A 631 37.88 -13.74 -7.64
N SER A 632 39.07 -13.73 -7.07
CA SER A 632 40.30 -14.02 -7.82
C SER A 632 40.27 -15.43 -8.41
N ALA A 633 40.91 -15.60 -9.56
CA ALA A 633 41.11 -16.88 -10.23
C ALA A 633 42.59 -17.02 -10.61
N SER A 634 43.10 -18.26 -10.60
CA SER A 634 44.48 -18.48 -11.06
C SER A 634 44.62 -18.11 -12.55
N PRO A 635 45.81 -17.66 -13.00
CA PRO A 635 46.02 -17.32 -14.41
C PRO A 635 45.61 -18.42 -15.39
N ALA A 636 45.82 -19.69 -15.02
CA ALA A 636 45.40 -20.84 -15.82
C ALA A 636 43.87 -20.95 -15.94
N ARG A 637 43.12 -20.67 -14.87
CA ARG A 637 41.64 -20.67 -14.91
C ARG A 637 41.10 -19.50 -15.72
N VAL A 638 41.75 -18.34 -15.64
CA VAL A 638 41.39 -17.19 -16.47
C VAL A 638 41.61 -17.51 -17.95
N LEU A 639 42.76 -18.11 -18.31
CA LEU A 639 43.00 -18.56 -19.69
C LEU A 639 42.00 -19.64 -20.15
N ALA A 640 41.38 -20.36 -19.22
CA ALA A 640 40.29 -21.30 -19.49
C ALA A 640 38.88 -20.66 -19.45
N GLY A 641 38.78 -19.33 -19.45
CA GLY A 641 37.50 -18.60 -19.54
C GLY A 641 36.94 -18.06 -18.22
N ALA A 642 37.62 -18.25 -17.08
CA ALA A 642 37.13 -17.70 -15.81
C ALA A 642 37.18 -16.16 -15.77
N ASN A 643 36.33 -15.56 -14.93
CA ASN A 643 36.28 -14.12 -14.65
C ASN A 643 36.11 -13.24 -15.90
N LEU A 644 35.29 -13.68 -16.86
CA LEU A 644 34.89 -12.87 -18.01
C LEU A 644 33.92 -11.78 -17.58
N ALA A 645 34.16 -10.55 -18.04
CA ALA A 645 33.34 -9.39 -17.77
C ALA A 645 33.21 -8.51 -19.01
N ALA A 646 32.10 -7.78 -19.10
CA ALA A 646 31.88 -6.73 -20.08
C ALA A 646 32.06 -5.35 -19.43
N ILE A 647 32.70 -4.43 -20.16
CA ILE A 647 32.78 -3.01 -19.83
C ILE A 647 32.25 -2.17 -20.99
N GLY A 648 31.44 -1.17 -20.70
CA GLY A 648 30.80 -0.36 -21.72
C GLY A 648 30.07 0.87 -21.16
N PRO A 649 29.43 1.68 -22.02
CA PRO A 649 28.76 2.91 -21.62
C PRO A 649 27.35 2.68 -21.01
N GLY A 650 26.85 1.44 -20.97
CA GLY A 650 25.49 1.12 -20.49
C GLY A 650 24.38 1.16 -21.56
N THR A 651 24.74 1.38 -22.83
CA THR A 651 23.88 1.18 -24.01
C THR A 651 24.01 -0.26 -24.56
N ALA A 652 23.25 -0.64 -25.59
CA ALA A 652 23.34 -1.97 -26.20
C ALA A 652 24.73 -2.29 -26.77
N GLU A 653 25.40 -1.30 -27.33
CA GLU A 653 26.76 -1.37 -27.86
C GLU A 653 27.44 0.01 -27.72
N PRO A 654 28.78 0.10 -27.70
CA PRO A 654 29.77 -1.00 -27.70
C PRO A 654 30.06 -1.56 -26.30
N TRP A 655 30.36 -2.87 -26.24
CA TRP A 655 30.88 -3.55 -25.05
C TRP A 655 32.24 -4.18 -25.35
N GLU A 656 33.25 -3.89 -24.54
CA GLU A 656 34.51 -4.64 -24.54
C GLU A 656 34.40 -5.81 -23.57
N LEU A 657 34.83 -6.99 -24.00
CA LEU A 657 34.98 -8.14 -23.12
C LEU A 657 36.42 -8.23 -22.61
N PHE A 658 36.57 -8.40 -21.30
CA PHE A 658 37.86 -8.56 -20.65
C PHE A 658 37.78 -9.57 -19.52
N GLN A 659 38.92 -10.09 -19.10
CA GLN A 659 39.03 -10.97 -17.94
C GLN A 659 39.99 -10.40 -16.90
N PHE A 660 39.90 -10.88 -15.66
CA PHE A 660 40.80 -10.47 -14.56
C PHE A 660 41.17 -11.68 -13.68
N ALA A 661 42.43 -11.74 -13.24
CA ALA A 661 42.88 -12.80 -12.33
C ALA A 661 42.76 -12.41 -10.86
N GLU A 662 42.91 -11.13 -10.55
CA GLU A 662 42.93 -10.63 -9.18
C GLU A 662 41.72 -9.73 -8.93
N ALA A 663 40.96 -10.02 -7.88
CA ALA A 663 39.86 -9.19 -7.36
C ALA A 663 40.02 -9.01 -5.85
N GLU A 664 40.38 -7.79 -5.44
CA GLU A 664 40.58 -7.42 -4.04
C GLU A 664 39.46 -6.50 -3.56
N LEU A 665 38.78 -6.86 -2.47
CA LEU A 665 37.75 -6.02 -1.85
C LEU A 665 38.45 -4.93 -0.99
N VAL A 666 38.36 -3.67 -1.41
CA VAL A 666 39.05 -2.55 -0.76
C VAL A 666 38.14 -1.66 0.09
N ALA A 667 36.83 -1.73 -0.12
CA ALA A 667 35.78 -1.10 0.69
C ALA A 667 34.45 -1.83 0.44
N PRO A 668 33.37 -1.60 1.23
CA PRO A 668 32.07 -2.25 1.00
C PRO A 668 31.63 -2.13 -0.46
N ASN A 669 31.42 -3.27 -1.13
CA ASN A 669 31.09 -3.40 -2.56
C ASN A 669 32.09 -2.82 -3.57
N ILE A 670 33.27 -2.35 -3.15
CA ILE A 670 34.28 -1.76 -4.04
C ILE A 670 35.46 -2.73 -4.19
N TYR A 671 35.73 -3.13 -5.42
CA TYR A 671 36.79 -4.07 -5.78
C TYR A 671 37.86 -3.41 -6.65
N GLU A 672 39.11 -3.79 -6.42
CA GLU A 672 40.22 -3.53 -7.34
C GLU A 672 40.51 -4.77 -8.19
N LEU A 673 40.37 -4.63 -9.51
CA LEU A 673 40.61 -5.69 -10.48
C LEU A 673 41.98 -5.50 -11.12
N ARG A 674 42.83 -6.52 -11.05
CA ARG A 674 44.22 -6.51 -11.56
C ARG A 674 44.51 -7.74 -12.40
N LEU A 675 45.65 -7.70 -13.10
CA LEU A 675 46.15 -8.75 -13.98
C LEU A 675 45.07 -9.20 -14.98
N ARG A 676 44.84 -8.36 -15.98
CA ARG A 676 43.68 -8.46 -16.88
C ARG A 676 44.05 -8.98 -18.28
N LEU A 677 43.08 -9.55 -19.01
CA LEU A 677 43.19 -9.83 -20.44
C LEU A 677 42.14 -8.97 -21.18
N ARG A 678 42.59 -8.15 -22.12
CA ARG A 678 41.76 -7.12 -22.78
C ARG A 678 41.33 -7.53 -24.18
N GLY A 679 40.22 -6.97 -24.65
CA GLY A 679 39.72 -7.18 -26.02
C GLY A 679 39.37 -8.63 -26.38
N GLN A 680 38.86 -9.42 -25.43
CA GLN A 680 38.50 -10.83 -25.65
C GLN A 680 37.38 -10.99 -26.68
N ALA A 681 37.29 -12.19 -27.29
CA ALA A 681 36.27 -12.54 -28.28
C ALA A 681 36.12 -11.54 -29.46
N GLY A 682 37.23 -10.96 -29.91
CA GLY A 682 37.23 -10.02 -31.04
C GLY A 682 36.89 -8.57 -30.68
N THR A 683 36.65 -8.27 -29.41
CA THR A 683 36.39 -6.89 -28.96
C THR A 683 37.64 -6.01 -28.97
N ASP A 684 38.83 -6.60 -29.18
CA ASP A 684 40.06 -5.87 -29.54
C ASP A 684 39.90 -4.97 -30.78
N GLY A 685 38.91 -5.26 -31.63
CA GLY A 685 38.54 -4.43 -32.78
C GLY A 685 37.90 -3.09 -32.44
N ILE A 686 37.25 -2.99 -31.28
CA ILE A 686 36.39 -1.86 -30.88
C ILE A 686 36.76 -1.26 -29.51
N MET A 687 37.79 -1.77 -28.86
CA MET A 687 38.32 -1.23 -27.60
C MET A 687 38.72 0.24 -27.77
N PRO A 688 38.14 1.18 -26.99
CA PRO A 688 38.50 2.59 -27.03
C PRO A 688 39.89 2.82 -26.42
N ARG A 689 40.43 4.03 -26.58
CA ARG A 689 41.71 4.42 -25.94
C ARG A 689 41.64 4.34 -24.42
N ASP A 690 40.50 4.67 -23.85
CA ASP A 690 40.19 4.54 -22.43
C ASP A 690 38.69 4.32 -22.24
N TRP A 691 38.35 3.49 -21.26
CA TRP A 691 37.02 3.53 -20.65
C TRP A 691 37.08 4.49 -19.47
N PRO A 692 36.27 5.56 -19.45
CA PRO A 692 36.31 6.53 -18.36
C PRO A 692 35.73 5.94 -17.06
N ALA A 693 36.00 6.61 -15.94
CA ALA A 693 35.23 6.38 -14.72
C ALA A 693 33.74 6.66 -14.99
N GLY A 694 32.85 5.87 -14.39
CA GLY A 694 31.42 5.86 -14.69
C GLY A 694 31.00 4.82 -15.73
N SER A 695 31.94 4.09 -16.33
CA SER A 695 31.61 2.99 -17.26
C SER A 695 30.92 1.84 -16.52
N ARG A 696 30.01 1.14 -17.19
CA ARG A 696 29.29 0.00 -16.63
C ARG A 696 30.13 -1.26 -16.71
N PHE A 697 30.13 -2.02 -15.62
CA PHE A 697 30.75 -3.33 -15.50
C PHE A 697 29.68 -4.40 -15.33
N VAL A 698 29.79 -5.51 -16.06
CA VAL A 698 28.91 -6.67 -15.94
C VAL A 698 29.77 -7.93 -15.91
N LEU A 699 29.68 -8.73 -14.85
CA LEU A 699 30.30 -10.06 -14.85
C LEU A 699 29.49 -10.98 -15.78
N ILE A 700 30.17 -11.66 -16.69
CA ILE A 700 29.54 -12.62 -17.61
C ILE A 700 29.49 -13.98 -16.92
N ASP A 701 28.29 -14.33 -16.47
CA ASP A 701 27.97 -15.63 -15.91
C ASP A 701 26.56 -16.06 -16.35
N GLU A 702 26.06 -17.12 -15.74
CA GLU A 702 24.76 -17.71 -16.01
C GLU A 702 23.55 -16.82 -15.63
N ALA A 703 23.75 -15.66 -15.00
CA ALA A 703 22.72 -14.63 -14.78
C ALA A 703 22.56 -13.66 -15.97
N VAL A 704 23.52 -13.64 -16.90
CA VAL A 704 23.44 -12.89 -18.16
C VAL A 704 22.82 -13.81 -19.21
N MET A 705 21.61 -13.47 -19.67
CA MET A 705 20.77 -14.41 -20.43
C MET A 705 20.44 -13.91 -21.83
N GLN A 706 20.35 -14.82 -22.80
CA GLN A 706 19.66 -14.58 -24.07
C GLN A 706 18.20 -15.03 -23.98
N TRP A 707 17.31 -14.40 -24.74
CA TRP A 707 15.92 -14.84 -24.89
C TRP A 707 15.63 -15.20 -26.34
N ASP A 708 14.44 -15.75 -26.61
CA ASP A 708 14.05 -16.08 -27.97
C ASP A 708 13.87 -14.82 -28.82
N PHE A 709 14.93 -14.47 -29.56
CA PHE A 709 15.04 -13.26 -30.34
C PHE A 709 15.15 -13.66 -31.82
N PRO A 710 14.06 -13.54 -32.61
CA PRO A 710 14.06 -13.93 -34.01
C PRO A 710 15.11 -13.15 -34.82
N PRO A 711 15.83 -13.79 -35.77
CA PRO A 711 16.80 -13.11 -36.64
C PRO A 711 16.22 -11.94 -37.45
N SER A 712 14.92 -11.97 -37.75
CA SER A 712 14.21 -10.91 -38.47
C SER A 712 14.06 -9.60 -37.69
N LEU A 713 14.28 -9.62 -36.37
CA LEU A 713 14.22 -8.43 -35.51
C LEU A 713 15.55 -7.69 -35.40
N ARG A 714 16.61 -8.16 -36.08
CA ARG A 714 17.88 -7.43 -36.16
C ARG A 714 17.65 -6.07 -36.79
N GLU A 715 18.24 -5.05 -36.17
CA GLU A 715 18.16 -3.64 -36.58
C GLU A 715 16.73 -3.07 -36.58
N VAL A 716 15.76 -3.78 -35.99
CA VAL A 716 14.38 -3.32 -35.79
C VAL A 716 14.23 -2.80 -34.36
N LEU A 717 13.69 -1.59 -34.22
CA LEU A 717 13.38 -1.01 -32.92
C LEU A 717 12.26 -1.82 -32.25
N ARG A 718 12.49 -2.26 -31.01
CA ARG A 718 11.52 -3.00 -30.19
C ARG A 718 11.36 -2.34 -28.84
N HIS A 719 10.17 -2.46 -28.26
CA HIS A 719 9.89 -1.98 -26.92
C HIS A 719 10.02 -3.11 -25.92
N TYR A 720 10.77 -2.86 -24.84
CA TYR A 720 10.97 -3.81 -23.75
C TYR A 720 10.52 -3.19 -22.43
N ARG A 721 9.80 -4.00 -21.64
CA ARG A 721 9.46 -3.70 -20.25
C ARG A 721 9.95 -4.80 -19.35
N TRP A 722 10.42 -4.44 -18.15
CA TRP A 722 10.86 -5.44 -17.18
C TRP A 722 10.50 -5.04 -15.76
N GLY A 723 10.21 -6.02 -14.92
CA GLY A 723 9.88 -5.76 -13.52
C GLY A 723 9.68 -7.04 -12.72
N PRO A 724 9.46 -6.91 -11.39
CA PRO A 724 9.29 -8.06 -10.52
C PRO A 724 8.01 -8.83 -10.85
N GLN A 725 8.12 -10.16 -10.88
CA GLN A 725 6.99 -11.05 -11.13
C GLN A 725 5.88 -10.83 -10.08
N GLY A 726 4.62 -10.81 -10.54
CA GLY A 726 3.44 -10.63 -9.69
C GLY A 726 3.00 -9.17 -9.49
N GLN A 727 3.70 -8.20 -10.11
CA GLN A 727 3.22 -6.82 -10.21
C GLN A 727 2.74 -6.48 -11.62
N LEU A 728 1.86 -5.49 -11.73
CA LEU A 728 1.35 -5.03 -13.02
C LEU A 728 2.44 -4.25 -13.79
N PRO A 729 2.50 -4.34 -15.13
CA PRO A 729 3.50 -3.63 -15.94
C PRO A 729 3.42 -2.10 -15.89
N SER A 730 2.35 -1.56 -15.32
CA SER A 730 2.13 -0.14 -15.05
C SER A 730 2.70 0.33 -13.71
N ASP A 731 3.18 -0.59 -12.87
CA ASP A 731 3.77 -0.26 -11.57
C ASP A 731 5.11 0.49 -11.73
N PRO A 732 5.43 1.49 -10.89
CA PRO A 732 6.68 2.24 -10.96
C PRO A 732 7.97 1.39 -10.84
N SER A 733 7.89 0.16 -10.34
CA SER A 733 9.01 -0.77 -10.29
C SER A 733 9.38 -1.38 -11.65
N TRP A 734 8.53 -1.22 -12.66
CA TRP A 734 8.78 -1.68 -14.02
C TRP A 734 9.55 -0.63 -14.84
N GLY A 735 10.66 -1.05 -15.43
CA GLY A 735 11.41 -0.22 -16.38
C GLY A 735 10.93 -0.39 -17.81
N HIS A 736 11.27 0.59 -18.66
CA HIS A 736 10.99 0.59 -20.09
C HIS A 736 12.22 1.03 -20.89
N ARG A 737 12.42 0.42 -22.07
CA ARG A 737 13.41 0.85 -23.05
C ARG A 737 12.99 0.46 -24.46
N ALA A 738 13.11 1.38 -25.41
CA ALA A 738 13.04 1.09 -26.84
C ALA A 738 14.46 0.91 -27.39
N ILE A 739 14.77 -0.23 -28.01
CA ILE A 739 16.13 -0.53 -28.47
C ILE A 739 16.12 -1.50 -29.67
N ALA A 740 17.12 -1.36 -30.54
CA ALA A 740 17.38 -2.25 -31.67
C ALA A 740 18.77 -2.89 -31.50
N PHE A 741 18.91 -4.13 -31.97
CA PHE A 741 20.15 -4.92 -31.84
C PHE A 741 20.68 -5.31 -33.21
N ARG A 742 21.99 -5.22 -33.41
CA ARG A 742 22.64 -5.55 -34.70
C ARG A 742 22.94 -7.04 -34.82
N GLY A 743 23.13 -7.72 -33.69
CA GLY A 743 23.54 -9.12 -33.59
C GLY A 743 25.05 -9.26 -33.71
N ILE A 744 25.79 -8.73 -32.73
CA ILE A 744 27.25 -8.63 -32.74
C ILE A 744 27.95 -10.01 -32.76
N GLY A 745 27.31 -11.08 -32.31
CA GLY A 745 27.82 -12.45 -32.49
C GLY A 745 27.99 -12.86 -33.96
N LEU A 746 27.27 -12.23 -34.90
CA LEU A 746 27.47 -12.45 -36.33
C LEU A 746 28.67 -11.69 -36.91
N ARG A 747 29.20 -10.67 -36.20
CA ARG A 747 30.25 -9.78 -36.71
C ARG A 747 31.60 -10.50 -36.85
N PRO A 748 32.26 -10.43 -38.02
CA PRO A 748 33.63 -10.92 -38.18
C PRO A 748 34.62 -10.20 -37.25
N TRP A 749 35.66 -10.91 -36.83
CA TRP A 749 36.76 -10.31 -36.10
C TRP A 749 37.62 -9.41 -37.00
N ALA A 750 38.29 -8.44 -36.39
CA ALA A 750 39.27 -7.60 -37.06
C ALA A 750 40.46 -8.45 -37.53
N VAL A 751 40.98 -8.22 -38.74
CA VAL A 751 42.10 -9.02 -39.29
C VAL A 751 43.35 -8.93 -38.41
N ALA A 752 44.24 -9.93 -38.48
CA ALA A 752 45.50 -9.93 -37.77
C ALA A 752 46.68 -9.53 -38.67
N HIS A 753 47.78 -9.09 -38.03
CA HIS A 753 49.07 -8.87 -38.69
C HIS A 753 49.00 -8.02 -39.98
N LEU A 754 48.24 -6.93 -39.97
CA LEU A 754 48.19 -5.98 -41.08
C LEU A 754 49.59 -5.41 -41.34
N ARG A 755 50.09 -5.60 -42.56
CA ARG A 755 51.41 -5.13 -43.02
C ARG A 755 51.27 -4.37 -44.32
N LEU A 756 52.03 -3.29 -44.40
CA LEU A 756 52.20 -2.47 -45.59
C LEU A 756 53.64 -2.60 -46.06
N THR A 757 53.85 -2.97 -47.32
CA THR A 757 55.18 -3.12 -47.93
C THR A 757 55.21 -2.49 -49.31
N ALA A 758 56.25 -1.73 -49.65
CA ALA A 758 56.46 -1.24 -51.02
C ALA A 758 56.74 -2.42 -51.98
N VAL A 759 56.27 -2.30 -53.22
CA VAL A 759 56.57 -3.23 -54.32
C VAL A 759 57.41 -2.53 -55.41
N PRO A 760 58.21 -3.26 -56.22
CA PRO A 760 59.22 -2.67 -57.13
C PRO A 760 58.69 -1.68 -58.19
N ASP A 761 57.39 -1.69 -58.46
CA ASP A 761 56.70 -0.84 -59.44
C ASP A 761 56.12 0.46 -58.83
N GLY A 762 56.47 0.78 -57.58
CA GLY A 762 55.97 1.97 -56.87
C GLY A 762 54.60 1.79 -56.22
N GLY A 763 54.01 0.59 -56.27
CA GLY A 763 52.81 0.25 -55.52
C GLY A 763 53.06 0.01 -54.03
N LEU A 764 51.98 -0.02 -53.24
CA LEU A 764 51.99 -0.45 -51.85
C LEU A 764 51.14 -1.72 -51.68
N ARG A 765 51.77 -2.81 -51.26
CA ARG A 765 51.08 -4.07 -50.94
C ARG A 765 50.63 -4.08 -49.49
N LEU A 766 49.31 -4.18 -49.30
CA LEU A 766 48.66 -4.46 -48.04
C LEU A 766 48.48 -5.98 -47.91
N SER A 767 48.87 -6.57 -46.78
CA SER A 767 48.68 -8.00 -46.48
C SER A 767 48.26 -8.20 -45.03
N TRP A 768 47.47 -9.25 -44.75
CA TRP A 768 46.93 -9.54 -43.42
C TRP A 768 46.68 -11.05 -43.25
N ILE A 769 46.25 -11.44 -42.06
CA ILE A 769 45.86 -12.82 -41.72
C ILE A 769 44.39 -12.83 -41.27
N ARG A 770 43.63 -13.80 -41.82
CA ARG A 770 42.22 -14.03 -41.47
C ARG A 770 42.09 -14.44 -40.00
N ARG A 771 41.00 -14.02 -39.37
CA ARG A 771 40.59 -14.48 -38.04
C ARG A 771 39.22 -15.12 -38.13
N THR A 772 38.97 -16.17 -37.35
CA THR A 772 37.64 -16.79 -37.24
C THR A 772 37.16 -16.75 -35.80
N ARG A 773 35.86 -16.55 -35.62
CA ARG A 773 35.17 -16.59 -34.31
C ARG A 773 34.53 -17.94 -34.01
N ILE A 774 34.48 -18.84 -35.00
CA ILE A 774 33.85 -20.15 -34.91
C ILE A 774 34.96 -21.18 -34.99
N ASP A 775 35.11 -22.01 -33.95
CA ASP A 775 36.05 -23.11 -33.85
C ASP A 775 37.53 -22.73 -34.12
N GLY A 776 37.90 -21.48 -33.81
CA GLY A 776 39.24 -20.93 -34.10
C GLY A 776 40.36 -21.36 -33.16
N ASP A 777 40.04 -21.98 -32.03
CA ASP A 777 41.02 -22.33 -30.98
C ASP A 777 41.61 -23.75 -31.14
N SER A 778 41.12 -24.54 -32.10
CA SER A 778 41.64 -25.88 -32.38
C SER A 778 42.97 -25.82 -33.12
N TRP A 779 43.98 -26.52 -32.59
CA TRP A 779 45.30 -26.69 -33.21
C TRP A 779 45.40 -27.91 -34.12
N THR A 780 44.29 -28.65 -34.29
CA THR A 780 44.25 -29.88 -35.10
C THR A 780 44.24 -29.61 -36.61
N PRO A 781 43.42 -28.69 -37.17
CA PRO A 781 43.45 -28.40 -38.59
C PRO A 781 44.64 -27.49 -38.96
N PRO A 782 45.14 -27.56 -40.22
CA PRO A 782 46.26 -26.74 -40.67
C PRO A 782 45.91 -25.24 -40.84
N GLU A 783 44.63 -24.94 -40.98
CA GLU A 783 44.08 -23.59 -41.15
C GLU A 783 42.79 -23.50 -40.35
N VAL A 784 42.51 -22.33 -39.76
CA VAL A 784 41.31 -22.14 -38.94
C VAL A 784 40.03 -22.26 -39.79
N PRO A 785 38.91 -22.76 -39.24
CA PRO A 785 37.66 -22.89 -39.99
C PRO A 785 37.16 -21.56 -40.57
N MET A 786 36.49 -21.62 -41.73
CA MET A 786 35.80 -20.47 -42.30
C MET A 786 34.45 -20.29 -41.60
N GLY A 787 34.32 -19.26 -40.78
CA GLY A 787 33.08 -18.92 -40.08
C GLY A 787 32.10 -18.06 -40.89
N GLU A 788 32.39 -17.77 -42.17
CA GLU A 788 31.54 -17.03 -43.11
C GLU A 788 31.32 -17.86 -44.38
N ASP A 789 30.33 -17.52 -45.21
CA ASP A 789 30.03 -18.29 -46.44
C ASP A 789 31.15 -18.25 -47.48
N ARG A 790 31.99 -17.20 -47.44
CA ARG A 790 33.15 -17.02 -48.33
C ARG A 790 34.23 -16.15 -47.68
N GLU A 791 35.46 -16.28 -48.16
CA GLU A 791 36.53 -15.34 -47.82
C GLU A 791 36.37 -14.03 -48.60
N ALA A 792 36.10 -12.94 -47.89
CA ALA A 792 36.02 -11.61 -48.49
C ALA A 792 36.48 -10.53 -47.50
N TYR A 793 37.09 -9.48 -48.04
CA TYR A 793 37.58 -8.33 -47.27
C TYR A 793 37.20 -7.03 -47.95
N LEU A 794 36.86 -6.02 -47.16
CA LEU A 794 36.65 -4.66 -47.59
C LEU A 794 37.89 -3.83 -47.29
N VAL A 795 38.53 -3.31 -48.33
CA VAL A 795 39.67 -2.40 -48.22
C VAL A 795 39.20 -0.98 -48.51
N ARG A 796 39.58 -0.05 -47.65
CA ARG A 796 39.30 1.39 -47.79
C ARG A 796 40.60 2.17 -47.78
N VAL A 797 40.67 3.16 -48.65
CA VAL A 797 41.70 4.21 -48.64
C VAL A 797 41.00 5.47 -48.20
N MET A 798 41.43 6.02 -47.07
CA MET A 798 40.84 7.18 -46.43
C MET A 798 41.86 8.30 -46.28
N ARG A 799 41.43 9.55 -46.35
CA ARG A 799 42.22 10.72 -45.95
C ARG A 799 41.32 11.69 -45.20
N GLU A 800 41.71 12.09 -44.00
CA GLU A 800 40.94 13.03 -43.14
C GLU A 800 39.45 12.66 -43.00
N GLY A 801 39.14 11.37 -42.95
CA GLY A 801 37.76 10.86 -42.87
C GLY A 801 37.01 10.77 -44.19
N VAL A 802 37.59 11.23 -45.30
CA VAL A 802 37.04 11.11 -46.66
C VAL A 802 37.46 9.78 -47.28
N LEU A 803 36.49 9.04 -47.85
CA LEU A 803 36.73 7.81 -48.61
C LEU A 803 37.25 8.16 -50.00
N LEU A 804 38.50 7.78 -50.28
CA LEU A 804 39.15 7.96 -51.58
C LEU A 804 38.91 6.75 -52.48
N ARG A 805 38.99 5.54 -51.92
CA ARG A 805 38.80 4.29 -52.65
C ARG A 805 38.21 3.22 -51.75
N GLU A 806 37.35 2.39 -52.32
CA GLU A 806 36.86 1.17 -51.70
C GLU A 806 37.05 0.00 -52.68
N ALA A 807 37.48 -1.15 -52.18
CA ALA A 807 37.63 -2.36 -52.98
C ALA A 807 37.29 -3.61 -52.15
N THR A 808 36.58 -4.56 -52.76
CA THR A 808 36.37 -5.88 -52.18
C THR A 808 37.37 -6.87 -52.77
N VAL A 809 38.06 -7.62 -51.91
CA VAL A 809 39.04 -8.65 -52.32
C VAL A 809 38.73 -9.99 -51.67
N THR A 810 39.05 -11.08 -52.36
CA THR A 810 38.80 -12.46 -51.91
C THR A 810 40.06 -13.18 -51.44
N THR A 811 41.18 -12.47 -51.38
CA THR A 811 42.47 -12.97 -50.89
C THR A 811 42.98 -12.03 -49.80
N PRO A 812 43.78 -12.49 -48.84
CA PRO A 812 44.26 -11.68 -47.71
C PRO A 812 45.44 -10.75 -48.10
N ALA A 813 45.34 -10.16 -49.29
CA ALA A 813 46.28 -9.19 -49.83
C ALA A 813 45.58 -8.28 -50.86
N TRP A 814 46.04 -7.04 -50.93
CA TRP A 814 45.64 -6.06 -51.94
C TRP A 814 46.82 -5.15 -52.29
N ILE A 815 46.92 -4.72 -53.55
CA ILE A 815 47.99 -3.83 -54.01
C ILE A 815 47.38 -2.49 -54.40
N TRP A 816 47.78 -1.43 -53.70
CA TRP A 816 47.51 -0.06 -54.08
C TRP A 816 48.55 0.39 -55.10
N THR A 817 48.27 0.10 -56.37
CA THR A 817 49.20 0.36 -57.49
C THR A 817 49.52 1.85 -57.64
N ALA A 818 50.64 2.19 -58.26
CA ALA A 818 51.00 3.59 -58.52
C ALA A 818 49.91 4.35 -59.31
N ALA A 819 49.23 3.68 -60.24
CA ALA A 819 48.10 4.25 -60.98
C ALA A 819 46.88 4.53 -60.08
N MET A 820 46.58 3.64 -59.13
CA MET A 820 45.53 3.87 -58.14
C MET A 820 45.89 5.00 -57.19
N GLN A 821 47.15 5.07 -56.74
CA GLN A 821 47.66 6.17 -55.91
C GLN A 821 47.50 7.53 -56.60
N ALA A 822 47.84 7.62 -57.89
CA ALA A 822 47.66 8.83 -58.68
C ALA A 822 46.17 9.20 -58.83
N ALA A 823 45.31 8.23 -59.13
CA ALA A 823 43.87 8.46 -59.26
C ALA A 823 43.21 8.87 -57.93
N ASP A 824 43.74 8.39 -56.80
CA ASP A 824 43.24 8.72 -55.46
C ASP A 824 43.86 10.03 -54.91
N GLY A 825 44.70 10.72 -55.68
CA GLY A 825 45.36 11.96 -55.27
C GLY A 825 46.34 11.78 -54.11
N ALA A 826 46.99 10.61 -54.02
CA ALA A 826 47.82 10.22 -52.87
C ALA A 826 48.97 11.19 -52.57
N ALA A 827 49.54 11.86 -53.57
CA ALA A 827 50.69 12.77 -53.41
C ALA A 827 50.31 14.26 -53.24
N GLU A 828 49.04 14.64 -53.45
CA GLU A 828 48.63 16.04 -53.64
C GLU A 828 47.77 16.62 -52.51
N GLY A 829 47.38 15.81 -51.52
CA GLY A 829 46.52 16.24 -50.42
C GLY A 829 47.25 16.42 -49.08
N PRO A 830 46.71 17.25 -48.17
CA PRO A 830 47.22 17.36 -46.80
C PRO A 830 46.94 16.09 -45.98
N GLY A 831 47.87 15.72 -45.11
CA GLY A 831 47.70 14.63 -44.14
C GLY A 831 47.99 13.20 -44.65
N PRO A 832 48.16 12.24 -43.72
CA PRO A 832 48.47 10.86 -44.06
C PRO A 832 47.29 10.15 -44.73
N VAL A 833 47.59 9.26 -45.67
CA VAL A 833 46.59 8.31 -46.22
C VAL A 833 46.50 7.11 -45.29
N VAL A 834 45.28 6.70 -44.96
CA VAL A 834 45.01 5.55 -44.10
C VAL A 834 44.44 4.42 -44.95
N LEU A 835 45.14 3.29 -44.99
CA LEU A 835 44.60 2.05 -45.56
C LEU A 835 43.96 1.23 -44.45
N SER A 836 42.70 0.90 -44.62
CA SER A 836 41.91 0.12 -43.68
C SER A 836 41.40 -1.15 -44.31
N VAL A 837 41.40 -2.26 -43.57
CA VAL A 837 40.82 -3.53 -44.01
C VAL A 837 39.94 -4.15 -42.94
N ALA A 838 38.79 -4.67 -43.36
CA ALA A 838 37.87 -5.44 -42.53
C ALA A 838 37.48 -6.73 -43.24
N GLN A 839 37.29 -7.81 -42.47
CA GLN A 839 36.68 -9.03 -42.98
C GLN A 839 35.17 -8.80 -43.19
N LEU A 840 34.63 -9.31 -44.29
CA LEU A 840 33.23 -9.18 -44.67
C LEU A 840 32.45 -10.43 -44.28
N SER A 841 31.25 -10.22 -43.75
CA SER A 841 30.21 -11.25 -43.63
C SER A 841 29.04 -10.86 -44.52
N ASP A 842 28.51 -11.81 -45.29
CA ASP A 842 27.30 -11.57 -46.08
C ASP A 842 26.05 -11.40 -45.15
N ARG A 843 26.14 -11.81 -43.87
CA ARG A 843 25.04 -11.68 -42.88
C ARG A 843 25.12 -10.43 -42.00
N PHE A 844 26.31 -9.88 -41.78
CA PHE A 844 26.55 -8.74 -40.89
C PHE A 844 27.12 -7.50 -41.60
N GLY A 845 27.82 -7.69 -42.72
CA GLY A 845 28.64 -6.67 -43.34
C GLY A 845 30.08 -6.67 -42.80
N PRO A 846 30.80 -5.55 -42.84
CA PRO A 846 32.19 -5.48 -42.40
C PRO A 846 32.33 -5.60 -40.88
N GLY A 847 33.31 -6.39 -40.46
CA GLY A 847 33.84 -6.37 -39.09
C GLY A 847 34.61 -5.08 -38.77
N PRO A 848 35.25 -5.00 -37.59
CA PRO A 848 36.05 -3.83 -37.24
C PRO A 848 37.27 -3.68 -38.16
N PHE A 849 37.51 -2.46 -38.64
CA PHE A 849 38.63 -2.16 -39.51
C PHE A 849 39.97 -2.16 -38.75
N ARG A 850 41.01 -2.70 -39.38
CA ARG A 850 42.41 -2.47 -39.01
C ARG A 850 43.03 -1.51 -39.99
N SER A 851 43.76 -0.53 -39.48
CA SER A 851 44.28 0.58 -40.27
C SER A 851 45.80 0.67 -40.17
N VAL A 852 46.42 1.12 -41.25
CA VAL A 852 47.83 1.49 -41.32
C VAL A 852 47.95 2.82 -42.05
N GLU A 853 48.76 3.73 -41.51
CA GLU A 853 49.07 5.01 -42.15
C GLU A 853 50.20 4.82 -43.16
N VAL A 854 50.01 5.35 -44.36
CA VAL A 854 51.11 5.58 -45.31
C VAL A 854 51.85 6.80 -44.84
N ARG A 855 53.06 6.59 -44.33
CA ARG A 855 53.98 7.68 -44.07
C ARG A 855 54.61 8.10 -45.41
N PRO A 856 54.70 9.42 -45.68
CA PRO A 856 55.30 9.92 -46.92
C PRO A 856 56.76 9.50 -47.09
#